data_AF-A0A968ZJV4-F1
#
_entry.id   AF-A0A968ZJV4-F1
#
_cell.length_a   1.000
_cell.length_b   1.000
_cell.length_c   1.000
_cell.angle_alpha   90.00
_cell.angle_beta   90.00
_cell.angle_gamma   90.00
#
_symmetry.space_group_name_H-M   'P 1'
#
loop_
_entity.id
_entity.type
_entity.pdbx_description
1 polymer ?
#
loop_
_entity_poly.entity_id
_entity_poly.type
_entity_poly.pdbx_seq_one_letter_code
_entity_poly.pdbx_strand_id
1 'polypeptide(L)'
;MSRTTRRVIERHPAFIEQPEGANDSISEVSKPAVSLEDASVLLAEALDHERQTGKSAAHRARRAFQQFVETSLAYRPAASPVFPSPVLANEVHQRLVAEAIYHARRLGKLVPQGAQALFAPVNGAFTLAQWQSPFKTQNDRGTCWAFAGAAALEAAYRRKFNMAIDVSEEYVFHMGKSFALNKDPNGAVVTPVENNSSLYGFQGCGDIVKKLSENAVAPEWSAPYVQTQGDLVGILPILDLPNLLAVDTQEDYDAVEFCEQHIPLLARVNARYRATGWKSLGANPSVEALENTLLAEHEVVCDVQTPLGGHVLLLIGFDRNRKVFFAKNSWGENRFIEIQYANDPNWTILSGWYIEDVVDPAFVQNEACWLGNWWVTQGNTTFRLLLRRSEDFVAPGTATKLGTAYLPDGPHDVNGFFLNNGSHLRFFIAPTTLPEPPGSLEGTQFDAHLNFSDIYNAAGAGGGLRVTMSRFAARFAAIFEEDDGTPWQARHGIDANTYQATFDRLVQDGYRLTCISGYSAGIGARFNAIWHRRGGPAWEARHGLTAAQYQATFDDLMQQGYRLICLSGYAENGEARYAAIWELRDGPAWQARHGLNRVQYQQAFDEMAAKGYVLTQVCGYRVNVEVLFAAIWEKQDGVEWQARHGLTASAYQQAFDQQVAAGMRLACIGGYSDTGIARYAAIWKRGPAGQWKACHGLDAAGYQQVFDELRERGLRPVMISGYGDGFYPA
;
A
#
# COMPACT_ATOMS: atom_id res chain seq x y z
N MET A 1 64.62 -16.76 49.71
CA MET A 1 65.19 -18.09 49.42
C MET A 1 64.27 -18.73 48.35
N SER A 2 64.68 -19.15 47.14
CA SER A 2 65.68 -20.18 46.72
C SER A 2 65.05 -21.59 46.60
N ARG A 3 65.25 -22.50 45.60
CA ARG A 3 65.75 -22.55 44.18
C ARG A 3 65.57 -24.01 43.63
N THR A 4 65.68 -24.41 42.33
CA THR A 4 65.78 -23.70 41.03
C THR A 4 64.55 -24.02 40.13
N THR A 5 64.45 -24.86 39.06
CA THR A 5 65.30 -25.62 38.09
C THR A 5 64.34 -25.94 36.88
N ARG A 6 64.54 -25.85 35.55
CA ARG A 6 65.62 -25.80 34.50
C ARG A 6 65.95 -27.14 33.80
N ARG A 7 66.24 -27.27 32.47
CA ARG A 7 66.00 -26.51 31.19
C ARG A 7 66.71 -27.23 29.98
N VAL A 8 66.58 -26.73 28.72
CA VAL A 8 67.41 -26.95 27.48
C VAL A 8 67.00 -28.10 26.49
N ILE A 9 67.23 -28.11 25.15
CA ILE A 9 66.91 -27.18 23.98
C ILE A 9 67.90 -27.36 22.76
N GLU A 10 67.40 -27.49 21.49
CA GLU A 10 68.05 -27.25 20.14
C GLU A 10 69.16 -28.23 19.58
N ARG A 11 69.62 -28.31 18.28
CA ARG A 11 69.25 -27.85 16.88
C ARG A 11 70.14 -28.51 15.74
N HIS A 12 69.58 -28.73 14.52
CA HIS A 12 70.20 -28.65 13.13
C HIS A 12 71.56 -29.37 12.76
N PRO A 13 72.18 -29.29 11.53
CA PRO A 13 71.78 -28.89 10.14
C PRO A 13 72.24 -29.76 8.91
N ALA A 14 71.61 -29.53 7.73
CA ALA A 14 72.09 -29.38 6.31
C ALA A 14 73.22 -30.20 5.56
N PHE A 15 72.88 -30.58 4.30
CA PHE A 15 73.64 -30.57 3.00
C PHE A 15 74.90 -31.45 2.69
N ILE A 16 74.95 -32.03 1.45
CA ILE A 16 76.06 -32.11 0.45
C ILE A 16 76.02 -33.38 -0.49
N GLU A 17 76.23 -33.14 -1.81
CA GLU A 17 76.69 -33.99 -2.95
C GLU A 17 76.00 -35.30 -3.47
N GLN A 18 76.21 -35.53 -4.78
CA GLN A 18 75.98 -36.76 -5.57
C GLN A 18 77.35 -37.31 -6.06
N PRO A 19 77.44 -38.52 -6.65
CA PRO A 19 77.44 -38.56 -8.13
C PRO A 19 76.83 -39.81 -8.82
N GLU A 20 76.42 -39.58 -10.08
CA GLU A 20 76.48 -40.41 -11.33
C GLU A 20 76.54 -41.96 -11.32
N GLY A 21 76.03 -42.59 -12.41
CA GLY A 21 76.60 -43.89 -12.79
C GLY A 21 75.92 -44.84 -13.81
N ALA A 22 74.71 -44.60 -14.33
CA ALA A 22 74.11 -45.54 -15.31
C ALA A 22 73.14 -44.88 -16.31
N ASN A 23 73.36 -45.11 -17.61
CA ASN A 23 72.42 -44.80 -18.69
C ASN A 23 71.36 -45.90 -18.82
N ASP A 24 70.11 -45.55 -19.14
CA ASP A 24 69.61 -45.75 -20.51
C ASP A 24 68.31 -44.95 -20.82
N SER A 25 67.88 -44.96 -22.09
CA SER A 25 66.59 -44.52 -22.65
C SER A 25 66.25 -43.03 -22.81
N ILE A 26 67.09 -42.07 -22.37
CA ILE A 26 66.86 -40.61 -22.63
C ILE A 26 67.98 -40.01 -23.50
N SER A 27 68.38 -40.71 -24.56
CA SER A 27 69.42 -40.27 -25.51
C SER A 27 68.86 -39.68 -26.81
N GLU A 28 67.64 -40.02 -27.23
CA GLU A 28 67.07 -39.55 -28.51
C GLU A 28 66.21 -38.28 -28.40
N VAL A 29 65.62 -38.00 -27.23
CA VAL A 29 64.75 -36.81 -26.97
C VAL A 29 65.55 -35.50 -26.81
N SER A 30 66.69 -35.40 -27.50
CA SER A 30 67.67 -34.30 -27.40
C SER A 30 67.96 -33.62 -28.76
N LYS A 31 67.31 -34.04 -29.85
CA LYS A 31 67.44 -33.43 -31.19
C LYS A 31 66.46 -32.24 -31.34
N PRO A 32 66.86 -31.10 -31.93
CA PRO A 32 65.95 -29.98 -32.20
C PRO A 32 65.00 -30.31 -33.36
N ALA A 33 63.73 -29.92 -33.24
CA ALA A 33 62.75 -30.03 -34.33
C ALA A 33 63.04 -29.02 -35.46
N VAL A 34 62.86 -29.44 -36.71
CA VAL A 34 63.13 -28.61 -37.91
C VAL A 34 61.87 -28.15 -38.64
N SER A 35 60.70 -28.72 -38.31
CA SER A 35 59.39 -28.27 -38.78
C SER A 35 58.35 -28.25 -37.65
N LEU A 36 57.19 -27.64 -37.90
CA LEU A 36 56.04 -27.63 -36.99
C LEU A 36 55.47 -29.05 -36.77
N GLU A 37 55.52 -29.91 -37.79
CA GLU A 37 55.02 -31.29 -37.72
C GLU A 37 55.97 -32.16 -36.87
N ASP A 38 57.29 -32.07 -37.08
CA ASP A 38 58.29 -32.74 -36.21
C ASP A 38 58.13 -32.31 -34.74
N ALA A 39 57.93 -31.00 -34.51
CA ALA A 39 57.73 -30.45 -33.18
C ALA A 39 56.44 -30.97 -32.50
N SER A 40 55.42 -31.36 -33.29
CA SER A 40 54.18 -31.93 -32.77
C SER A 40 54.33 -33.42 -32.37
N VAL A 41 55.10 -34.20 -33.15
CA VAL A 41 55.36 -35.63 -32.85
C VAL A 41 56.20 -35.77 -31.59
N LEU A 42 57.32 -35.04 -31.51
CA LEU A 42 58.21 -35.06 -30.33
C LEU A 42 57.50 -34.58 -29.05
N LEU A 43 56.49 -33.71 -29.17
CA LEU A 43 55.66 -33.31 -28.04
C LEU A 43 54.69 -34.42 -27.61
N ALA A 44 54.10 -35.18 -28.53
CA ALA A 44 53.23 -36.30 -28.21
C ALA A 44 53.97 -37.42 -27.47
N GLU A 45 55.14 -37.83 -27.97
CA GLU A 45 55.98 -38.88 -27.36
C GLU A 45 56.44 -38.51 -25.94
N ALA A 46 56.88 -37.26 -25.74
CA ALA A 46 57.32 -36.77 -24.43
C ALA A 46 56.18 -36.73 -23.39
N LEU A 47 54.94 -36.50 -23.81
CA LEU A 47 53.76 -36.50 -22.93
C LEU A 47 53.31 -37.92 -22.56
N ASP A 48 53.57 -38.92 -23.40
CA ASP A 48 53.22 -40.31 -23.08
C ASP A 48 54.24 -40.96 -22.16
N HIS A 49 55.54 -40.69 -22.35
CA HIS A 49 56.58 -41.10 -21.40
C HIS A 49 56.40 -40.46 -20.01
N GLU A 50 55.97 -39.19 -19.96
CA GLU A 50 55.61 -38.49 -18.70
C GLU A 50 54.41 -39.17 -18.00
N ARG A 51 53.41 -39.67 -18.76
CA ARG A 51 52.29 -40.47 -18.21
C ARG A 51 52.70 -41.86 -17.72
N GLN A 52 53.61 -42.55 -18.41
CA GLN A 52 54.02 -43.92 -18.07
C GLN A 52 55.00 -43.97 -16.87
N THR A 53 55.80 -42.92 -16.66
CA THR A 53 56.87 -42.90 -15.64
C THR A 53 56.65 -41.95 -14.47
N GLY A 54 55.72 -40.99 -14.59
CA GLY A 54 55.46 -39.97 -13.56
C GLY A 54 56.59 -38.96 -13.36
N LYS A 55 57.65 -38.97 -14.18
CA LYS A 55 58.78 -38.03 -14.13
C LYS A 55 58.60 -36.96 -15.20
N SER A 56 58.78 -35.69 -14.83
CA SER A 56 58.51 -34.60 -15.78
C SER A 56 59.58 -34.46 -16.85
N ALA A 57 59.17 -34.61 -18.10
CA ALA A 57 60.04 -34.61 -19.28
C ALA A 57 59.59 -33.59 -20.36
N ALA A 58 58.29 -33.33 -20.49
CA ALA A 58 57.72 -32.61 -21.63
C ALA A 58 58.00 -31.09 -21.68
N HIS A 59 58.65 -30.53 -20.65
CA HIS A 59 58.81 -29.07 -20.51
C HIS A 59 59.63 -28.42 -21.64
N ARG A 60 60.64 -29.11 -22.19
CA ARG A 60 61.44 -28.59 -23.33
C ARG A 60 60.69 -28.69 -24.66
N ALA A 61 59.95 -29.76 -24.91
CA ALA A 61 59.17 -29.95 -26.14
C ALA A 61 58.06 -28.88 -26.28
N ARG A 62 57.33 -28.59 -25.20
CA ARG A 62 56.29 -27.53 -25.18
C ARG A 62 56.84 -26.17 -25.61
N ARG A 63 58.05 -25.81 -25.16
CA ARG A 63 58.68 -24.52 -25.46
C ARG A 63 59.11 -24.39 -26.93
N ALA A 64 59.60 -25.47 -27.53
CA ALA A 64 59.97 -25.49 -28.96
C ALA A 64 58.74 -25.34 -29.87
N PHE A 65 57.63 -25.99 -29.54
CA PHE A 65 56.38 -25.88 -30.29
C PHE A 65 55.83 -24.43 -30.30
N GLN A 66 55.81 -23.77 -29.13
CA GLN A 66 55.36 -22.37 -29.04
C GLN A 66 56.18 -21.41 -29.92
N GLN A 67 57.50 -21.59 -29.96
CA GLN A 67 58.41 -20.72 -30.72
C GLN A 67 58.17 -20.77 -32.24
N PHE A 68 57.77 -21.92 -32.79
CA PHE A 68 57.36 -22.05 -34.20
C PHE A 68 56.00 -21.39 -34.49
N VAL A 69 55.04 -21.50 -33.56
CA VAL A 69 53.73 -20.82 -33.69
C VAL A 69 53.89 -19.30 -33.68
N GLU A 70 54.71 -18.75 -32.77
CA GLU A 70 54.94 -17.30 -32.63
C GLU A 70 55.66 -16.69 -33.84
N THR A 71 56.57 -17.43 -34.49
CA THR A 71 57.33 -16.94 -35.66
C THR A 71 56.54 -16.98 -36.97
N SER A 72 55.40 -17.67 -37.02
CA SER A 72 54.58 -17.82 -38.23
C SER A 72 53.63 -16.64 -38.55
N LEU A 73 53.58 -15.61 -37.69
CA LEU A 73 52.48 -14.62 -37.66
C LEU A 73 52.81 -13.19 -38.12
N ALA A 74 53.94 -12.93 -38.80
CA ALA A 74 54.39 -11.55 -39.07
C ALA A 74 55.04 -11.28 -40.45
N TYR A 75 54.23 -10.99 -41.50
CA TYR A 75 54.48 -9.85 -42.43
C TYR A 75 53.26 -9.50 -43.33
N ARG A 76 53.26 -8.31 -43.95
CA ARG A 76 52.30 -7.77 -44.95
C ARG A 76 53.03 -6.71 -45.83
N PRO A 77 52.51 -6.26 -47.00
CA PRO A 77 52.08 -7.02 -48.18
C PRO A 77 52.62 -6.37 -49.50
N ALA A 78 52.24 -6.89 -50.69
CA ALA A 78 52.32 -6.20 -51.98
C ALA A 78 51.14 -6.61 -52.89
N ALA A 79 50.78 -5.83 -53.93
CA ALA A 79 49.40 -5.80 -54.44
C ALA A 79 49.20 -5.92 -55.98
N SER A 80 48.12 -6.59 -56.39
CA SER A 80 47.36 -6.51 -57.67
C SER A 80 46.22 -7.56 -57.68
N PRO A 81 45.23 -7.52 -58.61
CA PRO A 81 44.37 -6.42 -59.05
C PRO A 81 42.86 -6.74 -58.79
N VAL A 82 41.91 -6.08 -59.46
CA VAL A 82 40.47 -6.03 -59.09
C VAL A 82 39.58 -7.14 -59.70
N PHE A 83 39.00 -7.96 -58.81
CA PHE A 83 37.64 -8.54 -58.74
C PHE A 83 36.76 -8.80 -59.99
N PRO A 84 36.10 -9.98 -60.04
CA PRO A 84 34.65 -10.10 -60.16
C PRO A 84 33.94 -9.95 -58.79
N SER A 85 32.67 -9.51 -58.77
CA SER A 85 31.99 -9.08 -57.53
C SER A 85 31.61 -10.23 -56.58
N PRO A 86 31.98 -10.18 -55.28
CA PRO A 86 31.68 -11.23 -54.29
C PRO A 86 30.32 -11.04 -53.61
N VAL A 87 29.24 -10.89 -54.39
CA VAL A 87 27.87 -10.94 -53.84
C VAL A 87 27.54 -12.39 -53.53
N LEU A 88 27.62 -12.74 -52.24
CA LEU A 88 27.08 -14.00 -51.71
C LEU A 88 25.61 -14.15 -52.14
N ALA A 89 25.21 -15.35 -52.59
CA ALA A 89 23.80 -15.64 -52.82
C ALA A 89 22.98 -15.28 -51.57
N ASN A 90 21.80 -14.67 -51.74
CA ASN A 90 21.12 -13.95 -50.65
C ASN A 90 20.87 -14.84 -49.41
N GLU A 91 20.53 -16.11 -49.62
CA GLU A 91 20.37 -17.14 -48.57
C GLU A 91 21.68 -17.40 -47.79
N VAL A 92 22.81 -17.47 -48.49
CA VAL A 92 24.15 -17.65 -47.89
C VAL A 92 24.59 -16.38 -47.16
N HIS A 93 24.27 -15.20 -47.70
CA HIS A 93 24.51 -13.93 -47.03
C HIS A 93 23.70 -13.83 -45.72
N GLN A 94 22.39 -14.08 -45.77
CA GLN A 94 21.50 -14.08 -44.61
C GLN A 94 21.95 -15.10 -43.55
N ARG A 95 22.35 -16.31 -43.97
CA ARG A 95 22.90 -17.32 -43.07
C ARG A 95 24.18 -16.85 -42.38
N LEU A 96 25.15 -16.32 -43.12
CA LEU A 96 26.42 -15.84 -42.55
C LEU A 96 26.22 -14.60 -41.65
N VAL A 97 25.25 -13.74 -41.96
CA VAL A 97 24.83 -12.64 -41.08
C VAL A 97 24.21 -13.18 -39.79
N ALA A 98 23.35 -14.19 -39.87
CA ALA A 98 22.75 -14.83 -38.69
C ALA A 98 23.80 -15.54 -37.80
N GLU A 99 24.74 -16.28 -38.40
CA GLU A 99 25.87 -16.92 -37.70
C GLU A 99 26.79 -15.85 -37.06
N ALA A 100 27.10 -14.76 -37.77
CA ALA A 100 27.89 -13.66 -37.22
C ALA A 100 27.19 -12.94 -36.05
N ILE A 101 25.87 -12.68 -36.15
CA ILE A 101 25.06 -12.10 -35.07
C ILE A 101 25.03 -13.05 -33.86
N TYR A 102 24.86 -14.35 -34.07
CA TYR A 102 24.89 -15.37 -33.02
C TYR A 102 26.25 -15.37 -32.27
N HIS A 103 27.36 -15.38 -32.99
CA HIS A 103 28.69 -15.32 -32.39
C HIS A 103 28.97 -13.98 -31.69
N ALA A 104 28.54 -12.85 -32.26
CA ALA A 104 28.69 -11.54 -31.64
C ALA A 104 27.85 -11.38 -30.35
N ARG A 105 26.61 -11.90 -30.33
CA ARG A 105 25.77 -11.99 -29.13
C ARG A 105 26.46 -12.84 -28.04
N ARG A 106 26.98 -14.03 -28.39
CA ARG A 106 27.71 -14.91 -27.45
C ARG A 106 28.99 -14.28 -26.88
N LEU A 107 29.62 -13.35 -27.60
CA LEU A 107 30.83 -12.64 -27.17
C LEU A 107 30.54 -11.29 -26.47
N GLY A 108 29.28 -10.94 -26.21
CA GLY A 108 28.90 -9.63 -25.65
C GLY A 108 29.23 -8.44 -26.56
N LYS A 109 29.50 -8.69 -27.85
CA LYS A 109 29.88 -7.69 -28.86
C LYS A 109 28.67 -7.03 -29.52
N LEU A 110 27.48 -7.59 -29.32
CA LEU A 110 26.19 -7.09 -29.81
C LEU A 110 25.18 -7.20 -28.68
N VAL A 111 24.55 -6.09 -28.31
CA VAL A 111 23.46 -6.02 -27.34
C VAL A 111 22.14 -5.99 -28.10
N PRO A 112 21.28 -7.04 -28.02
CA PRO A 112 19.92 -6.98 -28.54
C PRO A 112 19.11 -5.95 -27.75
N GLN A 113 18.20 -5.24 -28.42
CA GLN A 113 17.07 -4.63 -27.72
C GLN A 113 16.01 -5.70 -27.48
N GLY A 114 15.55 -5.81 -26.23
CA GLY A 114 14.69 -6.92 -25.76
C GLY A 114 15.46 -8.03 -25.06
N ALA A 115 14.71 -8.99 -24.52
CA ALA A 115 15.26 -10.13 -23.80
C ALA A 115 15.91 -11.19 -24.73
N GLN A 116 16.70 -12.10 -24.15
CA GLN A 116 17.38 -13.15 -24.92
C GLN A 116 16.40 -14.27 -25.26
N ALA A 117 15.94 -14.32 -26.52
CA ALA A 117 14.96 -15.31 -26.99
C ALA A 117 15.44 -16.76 -26.81
N LEU A 118 14.61 -17.58 -26.14
CA LEU A 118 14.88 -18.99 -25.85
C LEU A 118 14.45 -19.92 -26.99
N PHE A 119 15.25 -19.87 -28.07
CA PHE A 119 15.28 -20.83 -29.20
C PHE A 119 14.10 -20.84 -30.19
N ALA A 120 14.41 -21.34 -31.38
CA ALA A 120 13.56 -21.59 -32.56
C ALA A 120 12.87 -20.37 -33.23
N PRO A 121 12.97 -20.21 -34.56
CA PRO A 121 12.18 -19.22 -35.27
C PRO A 121 10.71 -19.70 -35.36
N VAL A 122 9.82 -19.12 -34.55
CA VAL A 122 8.38 -19.37 -34.67
C VAL A 122 7.88 -19.00 -36.07
N ASN A 123 7.27 -19.97 -36.75
CA ASN A 123 6.63 -19.81 -38.05
C ASN A 123 5.11 -19.75 -37.85
N GLY A 124 4.50 -18.58 -38.09
CA GLY A 124 3.11 -18.31 -37.74
C GLY A 124 2.95 -17.48 -36.47
N ALA A 125 2.09 -17.94 -35.56
CA ALA A 125 1.65 -17.18 -34.40
C ALA A 125 2.28 -17.62 -33.06
N PHE A 126 2.43 -16.66 -32.15
CA PHE A 126 2.86 -16.83 -30.77
C PHE A 126 1.93 -16.04 -29.83
N THR A 127 1.66 -16.55 -28.63
CA THR A 127 0.81 -15.85 -27.65
C THR A 127 1.10 -16.24 -26.20
N LEU A 128 0.90 -15.27 -25.32
CA LEU A 128 0.91 -15.37 -23.86
C LEU A 128 -0.53 -15.34 -23.28
N ALA A 129 -1.58 -15.44 -24.12
CA ALA A 129 -2.98 -15.35 -23.72
C ALA A 129 -3.38 -16.29 -22.56
N GLN A 130 -2.78 -17.48 -22.50
CA GLN A 130 -2.94 -18.46 -21.41
C GLN A 130 -2.51 -17.97 -20.02
N TRP A 131 -1.72 -16.89 -19.96
CA TRP A 131 -1.22 -16.26 -18.74
C TRP A 131 -2.01 -15.01 -18.35
N GLN A 132 -2.92 -14.54 -19.21
CA GLN A 132 -3.62 -13.27 -19.03
C GLN A 132 -4.79 -13.38 -18.03
N SER A 133 -4.93 -12.35 -17.20
CA SER A 133 -6.13 -12.10 -16.38
C SER A 133 -7.34 -11.69 -17.25
N PRO A 134 -8.58 -11.68 -16.71
CA PRO A 134 -9.77 -11.20 -17.40
C PRO A 134 -9.64 -9.78 -17.98
N PHE A 135 -10.50 -9.43 -18.94
CA PHE A 135 -10.60 -8.06 -19.45
C PHE A 135 -11.27 -7.15 -18.40
N LYS A 136 -10.67 -5.97 -18.17
CA LYS A 136 -11.16 -4.90 -17.29
C LYS A 136 -11.37 -3.62 -18.12
N THR A 137 -12.16 -2.66 -17.65
CA THR A 137 -12.47 -1.42 -18.39
C THR A 137 -12.12 -0.18 -17.57
N GLN A 138 -11.43 0.80 -18.19
CA GLN A 138 -10.92 2.02 -17.53
C GLN A 138 -11.92 3.18 -17.45
N ASN A 139 -13.11 3.01 -18.05
CA ASN A 139 -14.16 4.02 -18.18
C ASN A 139 -13.61 5.40 -18.63
N ASP A 140 -13.98 6.50 -17.97
CA ASP A 140 -13.62 7.89 -18.32
C ASP A 140 -12.35 8.41 -17.60
N ARG A 141 -11.74 7.62 -16.72
CA ARG A 141 -10.64 8.05 -15.82
C ARG A 141 -9.28 8.26 -16.50
N GLY A 142 -9.09 7.77 -17.72
CA GLY A 142 -7.81 7.85 -18.45
C GLY A 142 -6.68 6.92 -17.95
N THR A 143 -6.98 5.97 -17.06
CA THR A 143 -6.01 5.10 -16.36
C THR A 143 -5.37 3.98 -17.20
N CYS A 144 -5.36 4.08 -18.53
CA CYS A 144 -4.85 3.05 -19.47
C CYS A 144 -3.51 2.42 -19.06
N TRP A 145 -2.54 3.25 -18.67
CA TRP A 145 -1.21 2.83 -18.20
C TRP A 145 -1.26 1.96 -16.94
N ALA A 146 -2.13 2.28 -15.98
CA ALA A 146 -2.32 1.48 -14.78
C ALA A 146 -2.92 0.09 -15.11
N PHE A 147 -3.89 0.03 -16.03
CA PHE A 147 -4.51 -1.22 -16.50
C PHE A 147 -3.53 -2.11 -17.27
N ALA A 148 -2.72 -1.52 -18.16
CA ALA A 148 -1.70 -2.26 -18.90
C ALA A 148 -0.58 -2.77 -17.99
N GLY A 149 -0.14 -1.96 -17.02
CA GLY A 149 0.84 -2.35 -16.00
C GLY A 149 0.33 -3.43 -15.05
N ALA A 150 -0.91 -3.31 -14.57
CA ALA A 150 -1.58 -4.30 -13.73
C ALA A 150 -1.67 -5.66 -14.45
N ALA A 151 -2.19 -5.68 -15.68
CA ALA A 151 -2.28 -6.91 -16.47
C ALA A 151 -0.92 -7.55 -16.78
N ALA A 152 0.16 -6.75 -16.95
CA ALA A 152 1.52 -7.26 -17.08
C ALA A 152 2.01 -7.93 -15.79
N LEU A 153 1.76 -7.31 -14.63
CA LEU A 153 2.14 -7.83 -13.32
C LEU A 153 1.37 -9.12 -12.98
N GLU A 154 0.05 -9.12 -13.20
CA GLU A 154 -0.82 -10.29 -13.04
C GLU A 154 -0.33 -11.48 -13.89
N ALA A 155 0.01 -11.24 -15.15
CA ALA A 155 0.52 -12.27 -16.05
C ALA A 155 1.92 -12.78 -15.64
N ALA A 156 2.81 -11.91 -15.16
CA ALA A 156 4.12 -12.31 -14.66
C ALA A 156 4.02 -13.21 -13.41
N TYR A 157 3.14 -12.89 -12.45
CA TYR A 157 2.82 -13.78 -11.32
C TYR A 157 2.18 -15.09 -11.77
N ARG A 158 1.29 -15.04 -12.77
CA ARG A 158 0.64 -16.21 -13.34
C ARG A 158 1.65 -17.15 -14.02
N ARG A 159 2.69 -16.64 -14.68
CA ARG A 159 3.81 -17.43 -15.21
C ARG A 159 4.70 -18.00 -14.10
N LYS A 160 5.29 -17.13 -13.28
CA LYS A 160 6.36 -17.52 -12.33
C LYS A 160 5.87 -18.45 -11.23
N PHE A 161 4.65 -18.23 -10.72
CA PHE A 161 4.13 -18.91 -9.54
C PHE A 161 2.85 -19.73 -9.81
N ASN A 162 2.38 -19.82 -11.06
CA ASN A 162 1.05 -20.39 -11.40
C ASN A 162 -0.08 -19.76 -10.57
N MET A 163 0.08 -18.50 -10.14
CA MET A 163 -0.83 -17.83 -9.21
C MET A 163 -1.71 -16.86 -9.99
N ALA A 164 -3.02 -17.08 -9.99
CA ALA A 164 -3.96 -16.08 -10.47
C ALA A 164 -4.13 -15.01 -9.38
N ILE A 165 -3.83 -13.76 -9.72
CA ILE A 165 -4.04 -12.59 -8.88
C ILE A 165 -4.88 -11.56 -9.63
N ASP A 166 -5.46 -10.65 -8.84
CA ASP A 166 -6.27 -9.53 -9.27
C ASP A 166 -5.78 -8.32 -8.48
N VAL A 167 -5.06 -7.40 -9.16
CA VAL A 167 -4.36 -6.28 -8.51
C VAL A 167 -5.11 -4.98 -8.73
N SER A 168 -5.07 -4.09 -7.74
CA SER A 168 -5.84 -2.84 -7.76
C SER A 168 -5.28 -1.83 -8.77
N GLU A 169 -6.00 -1.59 -9.87
CA GLU A 169 -5.69 -0.51 -10.79
C GLU A 169 -5.82 0.88 -10.13
N GLU A 170 -6.68 1.04 -9.13
CA GLU A 170 -6.79 2.30 -8.36
C GLU A 170 -5.51 2.57 -7.56
N TYR A 171 -4.97 1.54 -6.89
CA TYR A 171 -3.72 1.65 -6.13
C TYR A 171 -2.52 1.93 -7.05
N VAL A 172 -2.49 1.32 -8.23
CA VAL A 172 -1.47 1.62 -9.27
C VAL A 172 -1.60 3.06 -9.77
N PHE A 173 -2.82 3.55 -9.97
CA PHE A 173 -3.10 4.90 -10.47
C PHE A 173 -2.77 6.01 -9.46
N HIS A 174 -3.23 5.87 -8.20
CA HIS A 174 -2.97 6.85 -7.14
C HIS A 174 -1.52 6.76 -6.68
N MET A 175 -1.10 5.64 -6.09
CA MET A 175 0.16 5.64 -5.33
C MET A 175 1.38 5.81 -6.23
N GLY A 176 1.33 5.34 -7.48
CA GLY A 176 2.31 5.61 -8.54
C GLY A 176 2.38 7.08 -9.00
N LYS A 177 1.53 7.96 -8.47
CA LYS A 177 1.54 9.43 -8.62
C LYS A 177 1.88 10.12 -7.28
N SER A 178 1.18 9.79 -6.21
CA SER A 178 1.28 10.47 -4.91
C SER A 178 2.61 10.21 -4.16
N PHE A 179 3.33 9.14 -4.52
CA PHE A 179 4.65 8.84 -3.93
C PHE A 179 5.81 9.58 -4.62
N ALA A 180 5.64 10.01 -5.88
CA ALA A 180 6.74 10.48 -6.72
C ALA A 180 7.19 11.90 -6.35
N LEU A 181 8.39 12.05 -5.77
CA LEU A 181 8.99 13.34 -5.45
C LEU A 181 9.52 14.04 -6.71
N ASN A 182 8.72 14.94 -7.26
CA ASN A 182 9.09 15.73 -8.43
C ASN A 182 10.17 16.76 -8.09
N LYS A 183 11.18 16.87 -8.96
CA LYS A 183 12.29 17.82 -8.84
C LYS A 183 12.42 18.64 -10.13
N ASP A 184 12.80 19.90 -9.99
CA ASP A 184 13.07 20.82 -11.10
C ASP A 184 14.41 20.49 -11.81
N PRO A 185 14.77 21.17 -12.92
CA PRO A 185 16.04 20.93 -13.60
C PRO A 185 17.31 21.23 -12.77
N ASN A 186 17.17 21.92 -11.63
CA ASN A 186 18.27 22.20 -10.69
C ASN A 186 18.32 21.18 -9.53
N GLY A 187 17.36 20.25 -9.46
CA GLY A 187 17.23 19.25 -8.40
C GLY A 187 16.44 19.70 -7.16
N ALA A 188 15.88 20.92 -7.16
CA ALA A 188 15.03 21.42 -6.09
C ALA A 188 13.63 20.78 -6.17
N VAL A 189 12.93 20.64 -5.04
CA VAL A 189 11.57 20.09 -5.01
C VAL A 189 10.59 21.04 -5.71
N VAL A 190 9.69 20.51 -6.54
CA VAL A 190 8.67 21.30 -7.24
C VAL A 190 7.65 21.87 -6.24
N THR A 191 7.23 23.11 -6.44
CA THR A 191 6.26 23.83 -5.61
C THR A 191 5.15 24.45 -6.47
N PRO A 192 3.93 24.69 -5.93
CA PRO A 192 3.49 24.40 -4.56
C PRO A 192 3.19 22.92 -4.29
N VAL A 193 3.17 22.07 -5.32
CA VAL A 193 2.87 20.62 -5.23
C VAL A 193 4.11 19.81 -5.63
N GLU A 194 4.56 18.94 -4.73
CA GLU A 194 5.79 18.14 -4.90
C GLU A 194 5.54 16.78 -5.59
N ASN A 195 4.27 16.39 -5.79
CA ASN A 195 3.84 15.09 -6.31
C ASN A 195 3.03 15.21 -7.60
N ASN A 196 2.58 14.06 -8.13
CA ASN A 196 1.50 13.99 -9.11
C ASN A 196 0.18 13.62 -8.39
N SER A 197 -0.99 13.87 -9.02
CA SER A 197 -2.31 13.65 -8.41
C SER A 197 -3.25 12.83 -9.28
N SER A 198 -3.98 11.92 -8.65
CA SER A 198 -5.11 11.15 -9.21
C SER A 198 -6.17 12.02 -9.89
N LEU A 199 -6.39 13.27 -9.45
CA LEU A 199 -7.43 14.17 -9.94
C LEU A 199 -7.32 14.49 -11.45
N TYR A 200 -6.12 14.41 -12.04
CA TYR A 200 -5.89 14.69 -13.45
C TYR A 200 -5.67 13.40 -14.26
N GLY A 201 -6.66 13.05 -15.10
CA GLY A 201 -6.74 11.77 -15.82
C GLY A 201 -5.71 11.50 -16.92
N PHE A 202 -4.74 12.40 -17.16
CA PHE A 202 -3.69 12.21 -18.16
C PHE A 202 -2.31 12.62 -17.62
N GLN A 203 -1.47 11.62 -17.27
CA GLN A 203 -0.06 11.77 -16.88
C GLN A 203 0.63 10.41 -16.61
N GLY A 204 0.53 9.46 -17.55
CA GLY A 204 1.18 8.16 -17.43
C GLY A 204 1.48 7.53 -18.79
N CYS A 205 2.53 6.71 -18.83
CA CYS A 205 3.03 6.04 -20.03
C CYS A 205 3.46 4.60 -19.68
N GLY A 206 4.08 3.89 -20.62
CA GLY A 206 4.59 2.53 -20.43
C GLY A 206 5.69 2.40 -19.37
N ASP A 207 6.24 3.53 -18.88
CA ASP A 207 7.16 3.57 -17.73
C ASP A 207 6.55 3.01 -16.43
N ILE A 208 5.24 2.75 -16.39
CA ILE A 208 4.54 2.11 -15.27
C ILE A 208 5.24 0.85 -14.75
N VAL A 209 5.90 0.05 -15.59
CA VAL A 209 6.66 -1.14 -15.15
C VAL A 209 7.82 -0.78 -14.20
N LYS A 210 8.41 0.42 -14.33
CA LYS A 210 9.39 0.98 -13.38
C LYS A 210 8.71 1.29 -12.05
N LYS A 211 7.57 1.98 -12.07
CA LYS A 211 6.80 2.31 -10.85
C LYS A 211 6.32 1.07 -10.09
N LEU A 212 5.97 0.01 -10.82
CA LEU A 212 5.64 -1.31 -10.27
C LEU A 212 6.85 -2.06 -9.70
N SER A 213 8.08 -1.64 -10.02
CA SER A 213 9.32 -2.12 -9.37
C SER A 213 9.77 -1.25 -8.19
N GLU A 214 9.28 -0.02 -8.13
CA GLU A 214 9.48 0.92 -7.03
C GLU A 214 8.46 0.71 -5.90
N ASN A 215 7.25 0.22 -6.23
CA ASN A 215 6.16 0.09 -5.27
C ASN A 215 5.33 -1.17 -5.50
N ALA A 216 5.05 -1.88 -4.41
CA ALA A 216 4.17 -3.02 -4.40
C ALA A 216 2.70 -2.62 -4.49
N VAL A 217 1.91 -3.43 -5.19
CA VAL A 217 0.48 -3.24 -5.43
C VAL A 217 -0.34 -4.10 -4.46
N ALA A 218 -1.49 -3.58 -4.07
CA ALA A 218 -2.48 -4.27 -3.25
C ALA A 218 -3.45 -5.11 -4.12
N PRO A 219 -4.11 -6.15 -3.57
CA PRO A 219 -5.21 -6.83 -4.25
C PRO A 219 -6.39 -5.89 -4.55
N GLU A 220 -7.08 -6.08 -5.67
CA GLU A 220 -8.25 -5.28 -6.09
C GLU A 220 -9.33 -5.18 -4.99
N TRP A 221 -9.65 -6.29 -4.32
CA TRP A 221 -10.65 -6.30 -3.23
C TRP A 221 -10.34 -5.35 -2.06
N SER A 222 -9.08 -4.90 -1.91
CA SER A 222 -8.65 -4.03 -0.81
C SER A 222 -8.64 -2.53 -1.16
N ALA A 223 -8.63 -2.19 -2.44
CA ALA A 223 -8.85 -0.83 -2.98
C ALA A 223 -9.55 -0.96 -4.35
N PRO A 224 -10.87 -1.20 -4.39
CA PRO A 224 -11.57 -1.46 -5.64
C PRO A 224 -11.55 -0.27 -6.60
N TYR A 225 -11.55 -0.54 -7.91
CA TYR A 225 -11.47 0.50 -8.92
C TYR A 225 -12.63 1.50 -8.88
N VAL A 226 -12.32 2.80 -8.74
CA VAL A 226 -13.31 3.88 -8.66
C VAL A 226 -13.83 4.17 -10.07
N GLN A 227 -15.10 3.83 -10.30
CA GLN A 227 -15.58 3.55 -11.65
C GLN A 227 -15.57 4.75 -12.59
N THR A 228 -15.88 5.97 -12.13
CA THR A 228 -15.87 7.17 -12.98
C THR A 228 -15.04 8.31 -12.39
N GLN A 229 -14.63 9.25 -13.24
CA GLN A 229 -13.99 10.50 -12.81
C GLN A 229 -14.95 11.34 -11.95
N GLY A 230 -16.26 11.20 -12.17
CA GLY A 230 -17.31 11.78 -11.31
C GLY A 230 -17.28 11.23 -9.89
N ASP A 231 -17.08 9.91 -9.72
CA ASP A 231 -16.97 9.29 -8.40
C ASP A 231 -15.72 9.79 -7.66
N LEU A 232 -14.56 9.84 -8.34
CA LEU A 232 -13.30 10.34 -7.77
C LEU A 232 -13.43 11.78 -7.25
N VAL A 233 -14.04 12.70 -8.02
CA VAL A 233 -14.20 14.10 -7.59
C VAL A 233 -15.38 14.29 -6.63
N GLY A 234 -16.26 13.29 -6.49
CA GLY A 234 -17.38 13.29 -5.54
C GLY A 234 -16.95 13.33 -4.08
N ILE A 235 -15.69 13.01 -3.76
CA ILE A 235 -15.13 13.15 -2.41
C ILE A 235 -14.87 14.61 -2.02
N LEU A 236 -14.65 15.52 -2.98
CA LEU A 236 -14.14 16.86 -2.69
C LEU A 236 -15.01 17.63 -1.67
N PRO A 237 -16.36 17.67 -1.79
CA PRO A 237 -17.21 18.39 -0.83
C PRO A 237 -17.27 17.74 0.57
N ILE A 238 -16.76 16.51 0.73
CA ILE A 238 -16.62 15.84 2.03
C ILE A 238 -15.30 16.24 2.72
N LEU A 239 -14.35 16.79 1.96
CA LEU A 239 -13.06 17.31 2.42
C LEU A 239 -13.06 18.86 2.51
N ASP A 240 -14.25 19.48 2.55
CA ASP A 240 -14.49 20.94 2.46
C ASP A 240 -13.97 21.61 1.17
N LEU A 241 -13.69 20.83 0.12
CA LEU A 241 -13.23 21.31 -1.19
C LEU A 241 -14.44 21.39 -2.16
N PRO A 242 -15.00 22.56 -2.47
CA PRO A 242 -16.27 22.66 -3.19
C PRO A 242 -16.24 22.17 -4.66
N ASN A 243 -15.06 22.08 -5.28
CA ASN A 243 -14.81 21.53 -6.62
C ASN A 243 -13.29 21.48 -6.91
N LEU A 244 -12.90 20.94 -8.07
CA LEU A 244 -11.50 20.84 -8.51
C LEU A 244 -10.70 22.16 -8.47
N LEU A 245 -11.33 23.32 -8.70
CA LEU A 245 -10.64 24.62 -8.69
C LEU A 245 -10.28 25.12 -7.29
N ALA A 246 -10.71 24.41 -6.23
CA ALA A 246 -10.30 24.68 -4.85
C ALA A 246 -9.07 23.88 -4.42
N VAL A 247 -8.56 22.95 -5.25
CA VAL A 247 -7.42 22.09 -4.91
C VAL A 247 -6.12 22.75 -5.36
N ASP A 248 -5.53 23.58 -4.50
CA ASP A 248 -4.38 24.45 -4.83
C ASP A 248 -3.10 24.06 -4.07
N THR A 249 -3.21 23.70 -2.79
CA THR A 249 -2.08 23.38 -1.94
C THR A 249 -1.75 21.89 -1.95
N GLN A 250 -0.50 21.54 -1.61
CA GLN A 250 -0.10 20.13 -1.41
C GLN A 250 -1.00 19.40 -0.39
N GLU A 251 -1.50 20.09 0.64
CA GLU A 251 -2.39 19.50 1.64
C GLU A 251 -3.78 19.15 1.08
N ASP A 252 -4.32 19.94 0.14
CA ASP A 252 -5.58 19.65 -0.55
C ASP A 252 -5.44 18.43 -1.47
N TYR A 253 -4.32 18.32 -2.18
CA TYR A 253 -3.99 17.11 -2.95
C TYR A 253 -3.82 15.90 -2.03
N ASP A 254 -3.06 16.03 -0.94
CA ASP A 254 -2.92 14.98 0.08
C ASP A 254 -4.25 14.59 0.73
N ALA A 255 -5.27 15.47 0.71
CA ALA A 255 -6.61 15.15 1.17
C ALA A 255 -7.35 14.16 0.27
N VAL A 256 -7.12 14.22 -1.03
CA VAL A 256 -7.67 13.25 -1.99
C VAL A 256 -6.82 11.99 -2.04
N GLU A 257 -5.51 12.11 -2.24
CA GLU A 257 -4.61 10.96 -2.51
C GLU A 257 -4.51 9.99 -1.32
N PHE A 258 -4.62 10.48 -0.09
CA PHE A 258 -4.56 9.66 1.13
C PHE A 258 -5.93 9.45 1.80
N CYS A 259 -7.03 9.80 1.12
CA CYS A 259 -8.38 9.51 1.57
C CYS A 259 -8.63 7.99 1.62
N GLU A 260 -9.02 7.46 2.78
CA GLU A 260 -9.29 6.02 2.92
C GLU A 260 -10.60 5.57 2.23
N GLN A 261 -11.41 6.47 1.65
CA GLN A 261 -12.52 6.10 0.76
C GLN A 261 -12.05 5.66 -0.63
N HIS A 262 -10.87 6.11 -1.08
CA HIS A 262 -10.28 5.70 -2.37
C HIS A 262 -9.12 4.74 -2.18
N ILE A 263 -8.21 5.03 -1.25
CA ILE A 263 -7.09 4.14 -0.89
C ILE A 263 -7.15 3.81 0.61
N PRO A 264 -7.88 2.75 1.00
CA PRO A 264 -7.93 2.29 2.39
C PRO A 264 -6.54 1.96 2.95
N LEU A 265 -6.33 2.15 4.26
CA LEU A 265 -5.12 1.68 4.94
C LEU A 265 -4.90 0.16 4.75
N LEU A 266 -5.99 -0.60 4.64
CA LEU A 266 -5.93 -2.03 4.39
C LEU A 266 -5.24 -2.37 3.06
N ALA A 267 -5.40 -1.55 2.01
CA ALA A 267 -4.68 -1.72 0.75
C ALA A 267 -3.18 -1.50 0.93
N ARG A 268 -2.79 -0.41 1.59
CA ARG A 268 -1.39 -0.10 1.91
C ARG A 268 -0.72 -1.23 2.70
N VAL A 269 -1.42 -1.81 3.68
CA VAL A 269 -0.95 -2.96 4.48
C VAL A 269 -0.91 -4.27 3.70
N ASN A 270 -1.65 -4.38 2.58
CA ASN A 270 -1.66 -5.55 1.70
C ASN A 270 -0.81 -5.39 0.43
N ALA A 271 -0.03 -4.30 0.32
CA ALA A 271 0.87 -4.02 -0.79
C ALA A 271 2.00 -5.06 -0.88
N ARG A 272 1.84 -6.03 -1.80
CA ARG A 272 2.65 -7.25 -1.86
C ARG A 272 3.14 -7.66 -3.25
N TYR A 273 2.47 -7.20 -4.31
CA TYR A 273 2.80 -7.59 -5.68
C TYR A 273 3.71 -6.53 -6.32
N ARG A 274 5.00 -6.84 -6.51
CA ARG A 274 6.03 -5.89 -6.96
C ARG A 274 6.92 -6.53 -8.04
N ALA A 275 7.32 -5.78 -9.05
CA ALA A 275 8.35 -6.20 -9.99
C ALA A 275 9.74 -6.14 -9.31
N THR A 276 10.61 -7.10 -9.58
CA THR A 276 12.03 -7.08 -9.14
C THR A 276 12.96 -6.47 -10.19
N GLY A 277 12.50 -6.33 -11.43
CA GLY A 277 13.24 -5.69 -12.52
C GLY A 277 12.32 -5.33 -13.69
N TRP A 278 12.78 -4.39 -14.51
CA TRP A 278 12.06 -3.90 -15.69
C TRP A 278 13.05 -3.43 -16.76
N LYS A 279 12.63 -3.43 -18.02
CA LYS A 279 13.41 -2.92 -19.15
C LYS A 279 12.55 -2.11 -20.11
N SER A 280 13.21 -1.18 -20.80
CA SER A 280 12.65 -0.43 -21.93
C SER A 280 13.29 -0.90 -23.25
N LEU A 281 12.48 -0.94 -24.30
CA LEU A 281 12.91 -1.10 -25.69
C LEU A 281 13.25 0.25 -26.36
N GLY A 282 13.03 1.36 -25.66
CA GLY A 282 13.19 2.72 -26.18
C GLY A 282 12.01 3.19 -27.02
N ALA A 283 12.20 4.30 -27.73
CA ALA A 283 11.21 4.88 -28.62
C ALA A 283 11.24 4.21 -30.01
N ASN A 284 10.05 4.02 -30.60
CA ASN A 284 9.82 3.34 -31.89
C ASN A 284 10.54 1.97 -31.99
N PRO A 285 10.27 1.03 -31.06
CA PRO A 285 10.92 -0.28 -31.06
C PRO A 285 10.64 -1.07 -32.35
N SER A 286 11.64 -1.80 -32.84
CA SER A 286 11.47 -2.60 -34.05
C SER A 286 10.55 -3.80 -33.81
N VAL A 287 9.92 -4.28 -34.89
CA VAL A 287 9.13 -5.52 -34.87
C VAL A 287 9.95 -6.69 -34.30
N GLU A 288 11.23 -6.81 -34.65
CA GLU A 288 12.12 -7.86 -34.12
C GLU A 288 12.32 -7.71 -32.59
N ALA A 289 12.46 -6.49 -32.06
CA ALA A 289 12.61 -6.25 -30.62
C ALA A 289 11.34 -6.60 -29.83
N LEU A 290 10.17 -6.26 -30.38
CA LEU A 290 8.86 -6.62 -29.81
C LEU A 290 8.64 -8.14 -29.84
N GLU A 291 8.85 -8.79 -30.99
CA GLU A 291 8.75 -10.24 -31.13
C GLU A 291 9.73 -10.99 -30.22
N ASN A 292 11.02 -10.59 -30.16
CA ASN A 292 12.03 -11.22 -29.32
C ASN A 292 11.69 -11.12 -27.82
N THR A 293 11.07 -10.02 -27.40
CA THR A 293 10.66 -9.81 -26.00
C THR A 293 9.47 -10.70 -25.63
N LEU A 294 8.47 -10.80 -26.54
CA LEU A 294 7.34 -11.72 -26.40
C LEU A 294 7.80 -13.19 -26.39
N LEU A 295 8.72 -13.57 -27.29
CA LEU A 295 9.32 -14.91 -27.37
C LEU A 295 10.19 -15.28 -26.16
N ALA A 296 10.59 -14.31 -25.35
CA ALA A 296 11.26 -14.51 -24.06
C ALA A 296 10.25 -14.53 -22.89
N GLU A 297 8.96 -14.69 -23.17
CA GLU A 297 7.87 -14.73 -22.19
C GLU A 297 7.71 -13.46 -21.34
N HIS A 298 7.90 -12.29 -21.95
CA HIS A 298 7.53 -11.00 -21.36
C HIS A 298 6.47 -10.30 -22.24
N GLU A 299 5.30 -9.99 -21.68
CA GLU A 299 4.39 -9.01 -22.30
C GLU A 299 5.04 -7.63 -22.38
N VAL A 300 4.66 -6.84 -23.39
CA VAL A 300 5.21 -5.51 -23.60
C VAL A 300 4.12 -4.46 -23.37
N VAL A 301 4.25 -3.67 -22.31
CA VAL A 301 3.47 -2.44 -22.11
C VAL A 301 3.96 -1.43 -23.14
N CYS A 302 3.08 -0.99 -24.04
CA CYS A 302 3.40 -0.08 -25.13
C CYS A 302 2.63 1.22 -25.01
N ASP A 303 3.35 2.34 -25.09
CA ASP A 303 2.75 3.62 -25.46
C ASP A 303 2.31 3.55 -26.92
N VAL A 304 1.09 3.98 -27.21
CA VAL A 304 0.53 4.01 -28.57
C VAL A 304 -0.12 5.37 -28.86
N GLN A 305 0.09 5.89 -30.07
CA GLN A 305 -0.72 6.98 -30.61
C GLN A 305 -1.96 6.41 -31.26
N THR A 306 -3.11 7.00 -30.95
CA THR A 306 -4.41 6.69 -31.54
C THR A 306 -5.02 7.94 -32.20
N PRO A 307 -6.11 7.82 -32.99
CA PRO A 307 -6.88 8.96 -33.48
C PRO A 307 -7.49 9.84 -32.38
N LEU A 308 -7.58 9.35 -31.13
CA LEU A 308 -8.14 10.06 -29.98
C LEU A 308 -7.08 10.70 -29.07
N GLY A 309 -5.79 10.38 -29.27
CA GLY A 309 -4.68 10.82 -28.41
C GLY A 309 -3.69 9.70 -28.09
N GLY A 310 -2.76 9.98 -27.18
CA GLY A 310 -1.88 8.97 -26.61
C GLY A 310 -2.63 8.03 -25.66
N HIS A 311 -2.29 6.75 -25.69
CA HIS A 311 -2.90 5.68 -24.92
C HIS A 311 -1.85 4.62 -24.58
N VAL A 312 -2.16 3.69 -23.67
CA VAL A 312 -1.24 2.59 -23.27
C VAL A 312 -1.98 1.27 -23.25
N LEU A 313 -1.36 0.23 -23.82
CA LEU A 313 -1.92 -1.12 -23.91
C LEU A 313 -0.84 -2.19 -23.69
N LEU A 314 -1.24 -3.46 -23.60
CA LEU A 314 -0.34 -4.58 -23.35
C LEU A 314 -0.26 -5.51 -24.58
N LEU A 315 0.91 -5.62 -25.22
CA LEU A 315 1.15 -6.63 -26.24
C LEU A 315 1.35 -8.00 -25.59
N ILE A 316 0.63 -9.01 -26.10
CA ILE A 316 0.58 -10.37 -25.53
C ILE A 316 0.93 -11.45 -26.56
N GLY A 317 1.29 -11.09 -27.80
CA GLY A 317 1.65 -12.04 -28.84
C GLY A 317 1.70 -11.42 -30.24
N PHE A 318 1.84 -12.25 -31.26
CA PHE A 318 1.88 -11.84 -32.66
C PHE A 318 1.55 -12.98 -33.63
N ASP A 319 1.29 -12.65 -34.89
CA ASP A 319 1.24 -13.57 -36.04
C ASP A 319 2.09 -13.01 -37.19
N ARG A 320 3.20 -13.69 -37.50
CA ARG A 320 4.16 -13.31 -38.56
C ARG A 320 3.60 -13.44 -39.98
N ASN A 321 2.67 -14.36 -40.20
CA ASN A 321 2.05 -14.58 -41.50
C ASN A 321 1.03 -13.48 -41.80
N ARG A 322 0.27 -13.07 -40.78
CA ARG A 322 -0.73 -11.99 -40.84
C ARG A 322 -0.13 -10.59 -40.62
N LYS A 323 1.09 -10.52 -40.07
CA LYS A 323 1.83 -9.30 -39.69
C LYS A 323 1.06 -8.41 -38.70
N VAL A 324 0.52 -9.05 -37.66
CA VAL A 324 -0.19 -8.38 -36.57
C VAL A 324 0.41 -8.73 -35.20
N PHE A 325 0.43 -7.76 -34.29
CA PHE A 325 0.54 -8.02 -32.85
C PHE A 325 -0.85 -8.28 -32.26
N PHE A 326 -0.90 -9.10 -31.22
CA PHE A 326 -2.08 -9.27 -30.36
C PHE A 326 -1.91 -8.39 -29.12
N ALA A 327 -2.94 -7.61 -28.78
CA ALA A 327 -2.90 -6.73 -27.61
C ALA A 327 -4.13 -6.88 -26.72
N LYS A 328 -3.93 -6.77 -25.40
CA LYS A 328 -4.98 -6.58 -24.39
C LYS A 328 -5.18 -5.08 -24.20
N ASN A 329 -6.42 -4.63 -24.34
CA ASN A 329 -6.82 -3.24 -24.14
C ASN A 329 -7.87 -3.12 -23.00
N SER A 330 -8.11 -1.89 -22.55
CA SER A 330 -8.94 -1.52 -21.40
C SER A 330 -10.19 -0.69 -21.76
N TRP A 331 -10.67 -0.78 -23.01
CA TRP A 331 -11.87 -0.05 -23.49
C TRP A 331 -13.12 -0.93 -23.61
N GLY A 332 -13.13 -2.09 -22.94
CA GLY A 332 -14.31 -2.97 -22.87
C GLY A 332 -14.54 -3.84 -24.10
N GLU A 333 -13.55 -4.03 -24.98
CA GLU A 333 -13.69 -4.86 -26.17
C GLU A 333 -13.92 -6.36 -25.87
N ASN A 334 -13.58 -6.80 -24.64
CA ASN A 334 -13.74 -8.17 -24.14
C ASN A 334 -13.07 -9.26 -25.01
N ARG A 335 -12.03 -8.86 -25.74
CA ARG A 335 -11.19 -9.70 -26.61
C ARG A 335 -9.83 -9.04 -26.78
N PHE A 336 -8.84 -9.81 -27.22
CA PHE A 336 -7.61 -9.21 -27.74
C PHE A 336 -7.89 -8.47 -29.05
N ILE A 337 -7.28 -7.29 -29.21
CA ILE A 337 -7.27 -6.52 -30.45
C ILE A 337 -6.02 -6.88 -31.27
N GLU A 338 -6.02 -6.46 -32.53
CA GLU A 338 -4.91 -6.69 -33.47
C GLU A 338 -4.34 -5.35 -33.93
N ILE A 339 -3.02 -5.27 -34.03
CA ILE A 339 -2.27 -4.07 -34.45
C ILE A 339 -1.36 -4.46 -35.61
N GLN A 340 -1.48 -3.83 -36.78
CA GLN A 340 -0.62 -4.10 -37.93
C GLN A 340 0.84 -3.74 -37.63
N TYR A 341 1.80 -4.55 -38.12
CA TYR A 341 3.24 -4.31 -37.97
C TYR A 341 3.73 -2.97 -38.57
N ALA A 342 2.97 -2.38 -39.50
CA ALA A 342 3.22 -1.06 -40.06
C ALA A 342 1.91 -0.47 -40.62
N ASN A 343 1.78 0.87 -40.55
CA ASN A 343 0.66 1.63 -41.11
C ASN A 343 -0.73 1.21 -40.60
N ASP A 344 -0.84 0.80 -39.33
CA ASP A 344 -2.14 0.62 -38.69
C ASP A 344 -2.87 1.98 -38.60
N PRO A 345 -4.14 2.09 -39.03
CA PRO A 345 -4.86 3.36 -39.00
C PRO A 345 -5.32 3.80 -37.61
N ASN A 346 -5.24 2.92 -36.60
CA ASN A 346 -5.71 3.18 -35.24
C ASN A 346 -4.59 3.16 -34.18
N TRP A 347 -3.46 2.47 -34.44
CA TRP A 347 -2.47 2.14 -33.42
C TRP A 347 -1.02 2.28 -33.90
N THR A 348 -0.36 3.41 -33.58
CA THR A 348 1.09 3.55 -33.80
C THR A 348 1.85 3.30 -32.50
N ILE A 349 2.65 2.22 -32.43
CA ILE A 349 3.48 1.92 -31.25
C ILE A 349 4.63 2.92 -31.14
N LEU A 350 4.67 3.67 -30.04
CA LEU A 350 5.65 4.72 -29.75
C LEU A 350 6.80 4.23 -28.86
N SER A 351 6.55 3.25 -28.00
CA SER A 351 7.54 2.70 -27.07
C SER A 351 7.24 1.22 -26.75
N GLY A 352 8.12 0.57 -25.99
CA GLY A 352 7.80 -0.71 -25.36
C GLY A 352 8.58 -0.90 -24.07
N TRP A 353 7.93 -1.45 -23.06
CA TRP A 353 8.47 -1.67 -21.72
C TRP A 353 7.99 -3.02 -21.18
N TYR A 354 8.78 -3.69 -20.35
CA TYR A 354 8.38 -4.98 -19.80
C TYR A 354 8.93 -5.22 -18.39
N ILE A 355 8.20 -6.04 -17.62
CA ILE A 355 8.63 -6.58 -16.32
C ILE A 355 9.58 -7.74 -16.59
N GLU A 356 10.77 -7.72 -16.00
CA GLU A 356 11.73 -8.81 -16.10
C GLU A 356 11.37 -9.96 -15.15
N ASP A 357 11.01 -9.64 -13.91
CA ASP A 357 10.71 -10.60 -12.85
C ASP A 357 9.87 -9.95 -11.73
N VAL A 358 9.31 -10.74 -10.81
CA VAL A 358 8.44 -10.31 -9.70
C VAL A 358 8.85 -10.91 -8.34
N VAL A 359 8.55 -10.20 -7.25
CA VAL A 359 8.85 -10.65 -5.86
C VAL A 359 8.06 -11.90 -5.47
N ASP A 360 8.54 -12.64 -4.49
CA ASP A 360 7.83 -13.79 -3.93
C ASP A 360 6.44 -13.39 -3.35
N PRO A 361 5.38 -14.20 -3.49
CA PRO A 361 4.05 -13.89 -2.96
C PRO A 361 3.96 -13.64 -1.44
N ALA A 362 4.97 -14.04 -0.66
CA ALA A 362 5.08 -13.77 0.77
C ALA A 362 5.76 -12.43 1.11
N PHE A 363 6.23 -11.67 0.12
CA PHE A 363 6.74 -10.31 0.31
C PHE A 363 5.62 -9.36 0.76
N VAL A 364 5.97 -8.36 1.58
CA VAL A 364 5.11 -7.22 1.92
C VAL A 364 6.00 -5.97 1.99
N GLN A 365 5.57 -4.86 1.36
CA GLN A 365 6.24 -3.56 1.49
C GLN A 365 5.84 -2.92 2.83
N ASN A 366 6.46 -3.35 3.92
CA ASN A 366 6.15 -2.94 5.29
C ASN A 366 6.15 -1.42 5.51
N GLU A 367 6.93 -0.67 4.74
CA GLU A 367 7.00 0.78 4.73
C GLU A 367 5.66 1.41 4.32
N ALA A 368 4.87 0.75 3.45
CA ALA A 368 3.55 1.21 3.03
C ALA A 368 2.56 1.33 4.20
N CYS A 369 2.72 0.50 5.24
CA CYS A 369 1.92 0.56 6.48
C CYS A 369 2.01 1.91 7.21
N TRP A 370 3.05 2.71 6.94
CA TRP A 370 3.23 4.06 7.51
C TRP A 370 2.61 5.18 6.67
N LEU A 371 2.28 4.95 5.40
CA LEU A 371 1.94 6.05 4.49
C LEU A 371 0.53 6.60 4.73
N GLY A 372 0.32 7.86 4.37
CA GLY A 372 -0.82 8.68 4.81
C GLY A 372 -0.58 9.35 6.17
N ASN A 373 -1.67 9.71 6.85
CA ASN A 373 -1.66 10.59 8.01
C ASN A 373 -1.45 9.89 9.37
N TRP A 374 -0.87 10.61 10.33
CA TRP A 374 -0.66 10.23 11.74
C TRP A 374 -0.86 11.44 12.66
N TRP A 375 -1.52 11.25 13.80
CA TRP A 375 -1.52 12.19 14.92
C TRP A 375 -0.34 11.85 15.82
N VAL A 376 0.63 12.75 15.93
CA VAL A 376 1.86 12.56 16.71
C VAL A 376 1.72 13.33 18.02
N THR A 377 1.73 12.63 19.15
CA THR A 377 1.65 13.21 20.50
C THR A 377 2.98 13.07 21.23
N GLN A 378 3.46 14.18 21.79
CA GLN A 378 4.72 14.30 22.53
C GLN A 378 4.49 15.17 23.77
N GLY A 379 4.45 14.55 24.95
CA GLY A 379 4.00 15.23 26.17
C GLY A 379 2.54 15.68 26.04
N ASN A 380 2.30 16.99 26.17
CA ASN A 380 0.97 17.58 25.99
C ASN A 380 0.72 18.11 24.56
N THR A 381 1.75 18.15 23.71
CA THR A 381 1.63 18.64 22.33
C THR A 381 1.16 17.51 21.41
N THR A 382 0.21 17.80 20.52
CA THR A 382 -0.18 16.88 19.43
C THR A 382 -0.20 17.65 18.11
N PHE A 383 0.32 17.03 17.05
CA PHE A 383 0.39 17.61 15.70
C PHE A 383 0.08 16.55 14.62
N ARG A 384 -0.25 17.00 13.40
CA ARG A 384 -0.49 16.11 12.25
C ARG A 384 0.82 15.87 11.50
N LEU A 385 1.09 14.62 11.14
CA LEU A 385 2.17 14.20 10.26
C LEU A 385 1.56 13.46 9.07
N LEU A 386 1.94 13.81 7.84
CA LEU A 386 1.64 13.03 6.66
C LEU A 386 2.94 12.46 6.09
N LEU A 387 2.97 11.14 5.89
CA LEU A 387 4.06 10.43 5.22
C LEU A 387 3.61 10.01 3.82
N ARG A 388 4.25 10.57 2.79
CA ARG A 388 3.86 10.37 1.40
C ARG A 388 4.52 9.16 0.75
N ARG A 389 5.81 8.91 1.01
CA ARG A 389 6.61 7.90 0.29
C ARG A 389 7.49 7.02 1.20
N SER A 390 7.80 5.80 0.75
CA SER A 390 8.53 4.78 1.51
C SER A 390 10.06 4.83 1.40
N GLU A 391 10.60 5.38 0.31
CA GLU A 391 12.04 5.37 0.04
C GLU A 391 12.40 6.46 -0.99
N ASP A 392 13.68 6.76 -1.19
CA ASP A 392 14.10 7.44 -2.42
C ASP A 392 14.20 6.41 -3.54
N PHE A 393 13.30 6.48 -4.52
CA PHE A 393 13.27 5.51 -5.62
C PHE A 393 14.50 5.59 -6.55
N VAL A 394 15.33 6.65 -6.45
CA VAL A 394 16.61 6.78 -7.16
C VAL A 394 17.77 6.23 -6.32
N ALA A 395 17.66 6.31 -4.98
CA ALA A 395 18.65 5.80 -4.03
C ALA A 395 18.00 5.03 -2.85
N PRO A 396 17.49 3.80 -3.09
CA PRO A 396 16.84 2.98 -2.07
C PRO A 396 17.62 2.89 -0.75
N GLY A 397 16.91 3.13 0.37
CA GLY A 397 17.47 3.11 1.72
C GLY A 397 18.27 4.35 2.15
N THR A 398 18.48 5.36 1.30
CA THR A 398 19.03 6.65 1.75
C THR A 398 17.95 7.56 2.35
N ALA A 399 18.37 8.56 3.12
CA ALA A 399 17.48 9.61 3.60
C ALA A 399 16.89 10.40 2.42
N THR A 400 15.59 10.71 2.47
CA THR A 400 14.92 11.58 1.51
C THR A 400 13.77 12.33 2.17
N LYS A 401 13.11 13.22 1.43
CA LYS A 401 11.89 13.88 1.90
C LYS A 401 10.76 12.85 1.94
N LEU A 402 10.25 12.53 3.12
CA LEU A 402 9.18 11.55 3.31
C LEU A 402 7.80 12.20 3.27
N GLY A 403 7.65 13.46 3.70
CA GLY A 403 6.37 14.15 3.75
C GLY A 403 6.40 15.50 4.47
N THR A 404 5.36 15.79 5.26
CA THR A 404 5.15 17.08 5.93
C THR A 404 4.56 16.91 7.32
N ALA A 405 5.05 17.68 8.29
CA ALA A 405 4.45 17.84 9.61
C ALA A 405 3.76 19.21 9.69
N TYR A 406 2.54 19.24 10.23
CA TYR A 406 1.72 20.44 10.32
C TYR A 406 1.73 20.92 11.78
N LEU A 407 2.54 21.93 12.03
CA LEU A 407 2.77 22.55 13.34
C LEU A 407 1.97 23.87 13.47
N PRO A 408 1.84 24.47 14.67
CA PRO A 408 1.08 25.70 14.86
C PRO A 408 1.58 26.91 14.06
N ASP A 409 2.84 26.88 13.60
CA ASP A 409 3.50 27.88 12.77
C ASP A 409 3.49 27.54 11.25
N GLY A 410 3.06 26.34 10.87
CA GLY A 410 2.80 25.97 9.47
C GLY A 410 3.23 24.54 9.07
N PRO A 411 3.34 24.26 7.76
CA PRO A 411 3.88 23.00 7.26
C PRO A 411 5.43 23.01 7.30
N HIS A 412 6.00 21.99 7.94
CA HIS A 412 7.44 21.75 8.02
C HIS A 412 7.80 20.51 7.19
N ASP A 413 8.92 20.58 6.47
CA ASP A 413 9.42 19.45 5.70
C ASP A 413 9.87 18.30 6.62
N VAL A 414 9.47 17.08 6.27
CA VAL A 414 9.86 15.87 6.99
C VAL A 414 10.76 15.02 6.12
N ASN A 415 12.01 14.91 6.54
CA ASN A 415 13.02 14.06 5.92
C ASN A 415 13.28 12.82 6.78
N GLY A 416 13.74 11.72 6.19
CA GLY A 416 13.97 10.49 6.94
C GLY A 416 14.17 9.26 6.08
N PHE A 417 14.17 8.10 6.73
CA PHE A 417 14.31 6.78 6.13
C PHE A 417 13.75 5.69 7.05
N PHE A 418 13.46 4.52 6.46
CA PHE A 418 13.00 3.36 7.20
C PHE A 418 14.15 2.41 7.54
N LEU A 419 13.98 1.68 8.63
CA LEU A 419 14.93 0.75 9.24
C LEU A 419 14.21 -0.54 9.62
N ASN A 420 14.98 -1.61 9.81
CA ASN A 420 14.51 -2.89 10.33
C ASN A 420 13.32 -3.48 9.52
N ASN A 421 13.43 -3.46 8.18
CA ASN A 421 12.40 -3.93 7.23
C ASN A 421 11.03 -3.28 7.50
N GLY A 422 11.00 -1.95 7.46
CA GLY A 422 9.83 -1.11 7.68
C GLY A 422 9.29 -1.05 9.11
N SER A 423 9.85 -1.77 10.09
CA SER A 423 9.31 -1.75 11.48
C SER A 423 9.71 -0.51 12.28
N HIS A 424 10.69 0.25 11.80
CA HIS A 424 11.24 1.43 12.45
C HIS A 424 11.34 2.58 11.45
N LEU A 425 10.66 3.69 11.71
CA LEU A 425 10.81 4.93 10.96
C LEU A 425 11.72 5.88 11.77
N ARG A 426 12.80 6.38 11.14
CA ARG A 426 13.54 7.54 11.63
C ARG A 426 13.23 8.75 10.76
N PHE A 427 12.78 9.83 11.38
CA PHE A 427 12.46 11.07 10.69
C PHE A 427 12.94 12.30 11.43
N PHE A 428 13.07 13.40 10.69
CA PHE A 428 13.56 14.69 11.11
C PHE A 428 12.54 15.73 10.66
N ILE A 429 12.00 16.50 11.60
CA ILE A 429 11.13 17.65 11.28
C ILE A 429 12.03 18.88 11.16
N ALA A 430 11.98 19.53 10.00
CA ALA A 430 12.75 20.74 9.69
C ALA A 430 12.53 21.83 10.76
N PRO A 431 13.57 22.64 11.09
CA PRO A 431 13.48 23.65 12.14
C PRO A 431 12.62 24.88 11.77
N THR A 432 12.18 24.99 10.51
CA THR A 432 11.34 26.09 10.00
C THR A 432 10.40 25.58 8.90
N THR A 433 9.45 26.42 8.47
CA THR A 433 8.58 26.20 7.30
C THR A 433 9.27 26.44 5.94
N LEU A 434 10.59 26.70 5.90
CA LEU A 434 11.33 26.84 4.65
C LEU A 434 11.61 25.45 4.03
N PRO A 435 11.55 25.28 2.70
CA PRO A 435 11.84 24.00 2.05
C PRO A 435 13.27 23.51 2.32
N GLU A 436 13.41 22.25 2.70
CA GLU A 436 14.71 21.62 2.96
C GLU A 436 15.14 20.73 1.78
N PRO A 437 16.46 20.58 1.51
CA PRO A 437 16.95 19.62 0.53
C PRO A 437 16.49 18.18 0.89
N PRO A 438 15.97 17.38 -0.06
CA PRO A 438 15.57 16.00 0.20
C PRO A 438 16.73 15.18 0.77
N GLY A 439 16.50 14.62 1.97
CA GLY A 439 17.51 13.87 2.72
C GLY A 439 18.26 14.69 3.77
N SER A 440 17.93 15.98 3.96
CA SER A 440 18.39 16.78 5.10
C SER A 440 18.11 16.08 6.43
N LEU A 441 19.08 16.06 7.34
CA LEU A 441 18.95 15.45 8.67
C LEU A 441 18.92 16.51 9.79
N GLU A 442 18.55 17.74 9.43
CA GLU A 442 18.48 18.89 10.34
C GLU A 442 17.15 18.95 11.11
N GLY A 443 17.16 19.67 12.24
CA GLY A 443 15.97 19.87 13.08
C GLY A 443 15.74 18.77 14.12
N THR A 444 14.49 18.44 14.39
CA THR A 444 14.14 17.53 15.51
C THR A 444 14.04 16.09 15.04
N GLN A 445 14.94 15.22 15.53
CA GLN A 445 14.89 13.78 15.28
C GLN A 445 13.78 13.08 16.08
N PHE A 446 13.14 12.13 15.42
CA PHE A 446 12.18 11.16 15.94
C PHE A 446 12.56 9.74 15.49
N ASP A 447 12.43 8.78 16.40
CA ASP A 447 12.57 7.34 16.19
C ASP A 447 11.25 6.67 16.63
N ALA A 448 10.49 6.13 15.68
CA ALA A 448 9.19 5.52 15.92
C ALA A 448 9.15 4.06 15.46
N HIS A 449 8.50 3.20 16.25
CA HIS A 449 8.34 1.78 15.96
C HIS A 449 6.87 1.42 15.73
N LEU A 450 6.61 0.69 14.65
CA LEU A 450 5.29 0.16 14.32
C LEU A 450 5.24 -1.33 14.66
N ASN A 451 4.22 -1.72 15.41
CA ASN A 451 3.86 -3.13 15.59
C ASN A 451 2.90 -3.52 14.46
N PHE A 452 3.27 -4.44 13.58
CA PHE A 452 2.40 -4.83 12.45
C PHE A 452 1.10 -5.55 12.87
N SER A 453 0.93 -5.95 14.15
CA SER A 453 -0.38 -6.37 14.68
C SER A 453 -1.25 -5.23 15.22
N ASP A 454 -0.71 -4.01 15.33
CA ASP A 454 -1.45 -2.77 15.58
C ASP A 454 -1.02 -1.69 14.57
N ILE A 455 -1.44 -1.85 13.32
CA ILE A 455 -1.22 -0.91 12.21
C ILE A 455 -1.79 0.50 12.46
N TYR A 456 -2.54 0.70 13.55
CA TYR A 456 -3.20 1.96 13.88
C TYR A 456 -2.41 2.81 14.88
N ASN A 457 -1.42 2.22 15.59
CA ASN A 457 -0.57 2.93 16.54
C ASN A 457 0.92 2.64 16.33
N ALA A 458 1.76 3.67 16.40
CA ALA A 458 3.21 3.53 16.57
C ALA A 458 3.68 4.24 17.85
N ALA A 459 4.84 3.85 18.38
CA ALA A 459 5.40 4.46 19.59
C ALA A 459 6.92 4.50 19.55
N GLY A 460 7.51 5.47 20.25
CA GLY A 460 8.95 5.66 20.28
C GLY A 460 9.37 6.89 21.06
N ALA A 461 10.36 7.61 20.54
CA ALA A 461 10.88 8.83 21.16
C ALA A 461 11.23 9.90 20.12
N GLY A 462 11.21 11.16 20.52
CA GLY A 462 11.59 12.30 19.70
C GLY A 462 11.78 13.54 20.58
N GLY A 463 12.70 14.42 20.20
CA GLY A 463 13.02 15.63 20.99
C GLY A 463 13.32 15.36 22.48
N GLY A 464 13.88 14.19 22.83
CA GLY A 464 14.15 13.77 24.22
C GLY A 464 12.94 13.30 25.03
N LEU A 465 11.74 13.21 24.44
CA LEU A 465 10.50 12.78 25.09
C LEU A 465 9.96 11.48 24.47
N ARG A 466 9.08 10.77 25.20
CA ARG A 466 8.29 9.67 24.64
C ARG A 466 7.27 10.23 23.64
N VAL A 467 7.13 9.52 22.52
CA VAL A 467 6.20 9.83 21.44
C VAL A 467 5.23 8.67 21.22
N THR A 468 3.97 9.00 20.96
CA THR A 468 2.95 8.06 20.47
C THR A 468 2.33 8.62 19.19
N MET A 469 2.07 7.74 18.23
CA MET A 469 1.46 8.08 16.94
C MET A 469 0.18 7.27 16.77
N SER A 470 -0.91 7.90 16.36
CA SER A 470 -2.22 7.26 16.13
C SER A 470 -2.77 7.59 14.75
N ARG A 471 -3.44 6.64 14.10
CA ARG A 471 -4.24 6.88 12.88
C ARG A 471 -5.58 7.58 13.16
N PHE A 472 -5.97 7.76 14.42
CA PHE A 472 -7.26 8.39 14.80
C PHE A 472 -7.11 9.37 15.97
N ALA A 473 -7.82 10.49 15.89
CA ALA A 473 -8.15 11.32 17.05
C ALA A 473 -9.44 10.80 17.70
N ALA A 474 -9.52 10.83 19.03
CA ALA A 474 -10.77 10.58 19.73
C ALA A 474 -11.64 11.85 19.69
N ARG A 475 -12.89 11.71 19.21
CA ARG A 475 -13.89 12.78 19.22
C ARG A 475 -15.13 12.38 20.00
N PHE A 476 -15.87 13.41 20.40
CA PHE A 476 -17.06 13.30 21.21
C PHE A 476 -18.21 14.10 20.60
N ALA A 477 -19.39 13.51 20.64
CA ALA A 477 -20.66 14.18 20.43
C ALA A 477 -21.57 13.90 21.63
N ALA A 478 -22.35 14.88 22.06
CA ALA A 478 -23.13 14.76 23.29
C ALA A 478 -24.42 15.59 23.26
N ILE A 479 -25.37 15.18 24.10
CA ILE A 479 -26.63 15.88 24.36
C ILE A 479 -26.66 16.22 25.85
N PHE A 480 -26.97 17.48 26.17
CA PHE A 480 -27.11 18.01 27.50
C PHE A 480 -28.52 18.55 27.71
N GLU A 481 -29.09 18.33 28.90
CA GLU A 481 -30.43 18.76 29.29
C GLU A 481 -30.42 19.44 30.65
N GLU A 482 -31.47 20.19 30.96
CA GLU A 482 -31.70 20.85 32.26
C GLU A 482 -31.59 19.85 33.43
N ASP A 483 -30.77 20.18 34.44
CA ASP A 483 -30.51 19.29 35.57
C ASP A 483 -31.66 19.35 36.59
N ASP A 484 -32.52 18.33 36.59
CA ASP A 484 -33.63 18.19 37.56
C ASP A 484 -33.19 17.97 39.03
N GLY A 485 -31.89 17.95 39.31
CA GLY A 485 -31.33 17.77 40.65
C GLY A 485 -31.15 16.31 41.07
N THR A 486 -31.54 15.33 40.25
CA THR A 486 -31.19 13.91 40.44
C THR A 486 -29.66 13.76 40.42
N PRO A 487 -29.02 13.28 41.50
CA PRO A 487 -27.56 13.18 41.54
C PRO A 487 -27.03 12.26 40.44
N TRP A 488 -26.07 12.74 39.66
CA TRP A 488 -25.53 12.03 38.49
C TRP A 488 -24.00 12.00 38.51
N GLN A 489 -23.43 11.07 37.74
CA GLN A 489 -22.01 11.06 37.41
C GLN A 489 -21.82 10.67 35.95
N ALA A 490 -20.85 11.28 35.27
CA ALA A 490 -20.42 10.90 33.93
C ALA A 490 -18.92 10.60 33.89
N ARG A 491 -18.49 9.79 32.93
CA ARG A 491 -17.08 9.58 32.56
C ARG A 491 -16.98 9.48 31.04
N HIS A 492 -15.84 9.90 30.49
CA HIS A 492 -15.51 9.75 29.08
C HIS A 492 -14.07 9.24 28.93
N GLY A 493 -13.77 8.59 27.80
CA GLY A 493 -12.41 8.15 27.44
C GLY A 493 -11.75 7.12 28.36
N ILE A 494 -12.51 6.42 29.22
CA ILE A 494 -11.96 5.43 30.15
C ILE A 494 -11.82 4.04 29.51
N ASP A 495 -10.84 3.24 29.94
CA ASP A 495 -10.66 1.86 29.48
C ASP A 495 -11.64 0.87 30.15
N ALA A 496 -11.69 -0.37 29.64
CA ALA A 496 -12.61 -1.41 30.10
C ALA A 496 -12.49 -1.73 31.60
N ASN A 497 -11.28 -1.73 32.15
CA ASN A 497 -11.02 -2.04 33.56
C ASN A 497 -11.48 -0.89 34.46
N THR A 498 -11.15 0.33 34.07
CA THR A 498 -11.56 1.58 34.74
C THR A 498 -13.08 1.75 34.67
N TYR A 499 -13.69 1.39 33.54
CA TYR A 499 -15.15 1.32 33.39
C TYR A 499 -15.77 0.31 34.35
N GLN A 500 -15.29 -0.94 34.39
CA GLN A 500 -15.86 -1.97 35.27
C GLN A 500 -15.76 -1.57 36.75
N ALA A 501 -14.57 -1.16 37.22
CA ALA A 501 -14.37 -0.72 38.61
C ALA A 501 -15.21 0.53 38.96
N THR A 502 -15.46 1.42 37.99
CA THR A 502 -16.35 2.57 38.17
C THR A 502 -17.82 2.15 38.22
N PHE A 503 -18.23 1.21 37.37
CA PHE A 503 -19.57 0.64 37.34
C PHE A 503 -19.90 -0.06 38.66
N ASP A 504 -19.07 -1.00 39.09
CA ASP A 504 -19.29 -1.80 40.30
C ASP A 504 -19.48 -0.92 41.54
N ARG A 505 -18.59 0.07 41.71
CA ARG A 505 -18.71 1.07 42.79
C ARG A 505 -19.98 1.90 42.67
N LEU A 506 -20.30 2.43 41.48
CA LEU A 506 -21.48 3.29 41.31
C LEU A 506 -22.79 2.53 41.53
N VAL A 507 -22.86 1.25 41.16
CA VAL A 507 -24.02 0.40 41.48
C VAL A 507 -24.15 0.18 42.98
N GLN A 508 -23.04 -0.05 43.71
CA GLN A 508 -23.03 -0.12 45.18
C GLN A 508 -23.44 1.22 45.83
N ASP A 509 -23.04 2.36 45.26
CA ASP A 509 -23.45 3.70 45.71
C ASP A 509 -24.94 4.02 45.42
N GLY A 510 -25.67 3.13 44.73
CA GLY A 510 -27.08 3.30 44.37
C GLY A 510 -27.33 4.09 43.08
N TYR A 511 -26.33 4.20 42.21
CA TYR A 511 -26.47 4.78 40.87
C TYR A 511 -26.78 3.69 39.83
N ARG A 512 -27.57 4.06 38.82
CA ARG A 512 -27.87 3.23 37.63
C ARG A 512 -27.15 3.77 36.42
N LEU A 513 -26.57 2.88 35.61
CA LEU A 513 -26.09 3.25 34.28
C LEU A 513 -27.31 3.61 33.40
N THR A 514 -27.18 4.66 32.59
CA THR A 514 -28.29 5.21 31.79
C THR A 514 -27.90 5.52 30.34
N CYS A 515 -26.61 5.74 30.08
CA CYS A 515 -26.05 5.81 28.73
C CYS A 515 -24.70 5.07 28.74
N ILE A 516 -24.41 4.33 27.68
CA ILE A 516 -23.08 3.78 27.40
C ILE A 516 -22.75 3.91 25.91
N SER A 517 -21.54 4.37 25.61
CA SER A 517 -20.94 4.36 24.28
C SER A 517 -19.56 3.76 24.40
N GLY A 518 -19.36 2.58 23.81
CA GLY A 518 -18.04 2.06 23.50
C GLY A 518 -17.56 2.66 22.18
N TYR A 519 -16.25 2.82 22.03
CA TYR A 519 -15.60 3.21 20.77
C TYR A 519 -14.16 2.70 20.70
N SER A 520 -13.62 2.60 19.49
CA SER A 520 -12.28 2.05 19.24
C SER A 520 -11.20 3.13 19.38
N ALA A 521 -10.10 2.78 20.05
CA ALA A 521 -8.88 3.57 20.16
C ALA A 521 -7.68 2.68 19.76
N GLY A 522 -7.44 2.59 18.45
CA GLY A 522 -6.60 1.55 17.85
C GLY A 522 -7.19 0.16 18.07
N ILE A 523 -6.38 -0.79 18.54
CA ILE A 523 -6.85 -2.15 18.89
C ILE A 523 -7.75 -2.21 20.15
N GLY A 524 -7.68 -1.24 21.06
CA GLY A 524 -8.40 -1.29 22.34
C GLY A 524 -9.73 -0.52 22.35
N ALA A 525 -10.66 -0.92 23.22
CA ALA A 525 -11.87 -0.14 23.47
C ALA A 525 -11.67 1.03 24.44
N ARG A 526 -12.55 2.03 24.34
CA ARG A 526 -12.79 3.11 25.30
C ARG A 526 -14.28 3.31 25.50
N PHE A 527 -14.65 3.78 26.69
CA PHE A 527 -16.04 3.89 27.12
C PHE A 527 -16.37 5.30 27.62
N ASN A 528 -17.55 5.75 27.21
CA ASN A 528 -18.26 6.90 27.75
C ASN A 528 -19.52 6.40 28.44
N ALA A 529 -19.82 6.92 29.63
CA ALA A 529 -20.91 6.42 30.45
C ALA A 529 -21.51 7.52 31.33
N ILE A 530 -22.84 7.48 31.50
CA ILE A 530 -23.59 8.36 32.40
C ILE A 530 -24.43 7.50 33.34
N TRP A 531 -24.35 7.82 34.64
CA TRP A 531 -25.10 7.18 35.70
C TRP A 531 -25.96 8.19 36.47
N HIS A 532 -27.17 7.78 36.88
CA HIS A 532 -28.10 8.58 37.70
C HIS A 532 -28.47 7.84 38.99
N ARG A 533 -28.48 8.54 40.13
CA ARG A 533 -28.83 7.99 41.45
C ARG A 533 -30.34 7.96 41.65
N ARG A 534 -30.99 6.96 41.04
CA ARG A 534 -32.45 6.81 41.04
C ARG A 534 -32.90 5.36 41.29
N GLY A 535 -34.07 5.21 41.90
CA GLY A 535 -34.81 3.95 41.91
C GLY A 535 -35.33 3.57 40.52
N GLY A 536 -35.92 2.38 40.39
CA GLY A 536 -36.48 1.91 39.12
C GLY A 536 -36.71 0.40 39.07
N PRO A 537 -37.12 -0.16 37.92
CA PRO A 537 -37.28 -1.60 37.71
C PRO A 537 -35.97 -2.38 37.91
N ALA A 538 -36.01 -3.72 37.99
CA ALA A 538 -34.79 -4.51 37.87
C ALA A 538 -34.09 -4.17 36.53
N TRP A 539 -32.76 -4.19 36.51
CA TRP A 539 -31.98 -3.74 35.35
C TRP A 539 -30.67 -4.50 35.28
N GLU A 540 -30.09 -4.57 34.08
CA GLU A 540 -28.80 -5.19 33.83
C GLU A 540 -28.02 -4.39 32.78
N ALA A 541 -26.69 -4.43 32.85
CA ALA A 541 -25.83 -3.93 31.79
C ALA A 541 -24.63 -4.87 31.59
N ARG A 542 -24.20 -5.03 30.34
CA ARG A 542 -23.02 -5.82 29.96
C ARG A 542 -22.21 -5.06 28.91
N HIS A 543 -20.91 -5.35 28.82
CA HIS A 543 -19.99 -4.84 27.80
C HIS A 543 -19.01 -5.94 27.38
N GLY A 544 -18.23 -5.70 26.34
CA GLY A 544 -17.26 -6.68 25.82
C GLY A 544 -17.87 -7.89 25.12
N LEU A 545 -19.19 -7.90 24.88
CA LEU A 545 -19.88 -9.06 24.30
C LEU A 545 -19.54 -9.21 22.82
N THR A 546 -19.19 -10.41 22.37
CA THR A 546 -19.19 -10.75 20.93
C THR A 546 -20.62 -10.75 20.38
N ALA A 547 -20.79 -10.76 19.05
CA ALA A 547 -22.12 -10.83 18.41
C ALA A 547 -22.97 -12.00 18.92
N ALA A 548 -22.38 -13.20 19.09
CA ALA A 548 -23.08 -14.38 19.59
C ALA A 548 -23.43 -14.27 21.09
N GLN A 549 -22.52 -13.71 21.91
CA GLN A 549 -22.77 -13.49 23.34
C GLN A 549 -23.84 -12.41 23.57
N TYR A 550 -23.86 -11.37 22.72
CA TYR A 550 -24.90 -10.35 22.72
C TYR A 550 -26.26 -10.95 22.38
N GLN A 551 -26.37 -11.68 21.28
CA GLN A 551 -27.63 -12.31 20.87
C GLN A 551 -28.15 -13.27 21.93
N ALA A 552 -27.30 -14.17 22.47
CA ALA A 552 -27.70 -15.07 23.55
C ALA A 552 -28.13 -14.34 24.83
N THR A 553 -27.47 -13.22 25.19
CA THR A 553 -27.88 -12.37 26.31
C THR A 553 -29.23 -11.69 26.03
N PHE A 554 -29.43 -11.19 24.82
CA PHE A 554 -30.66 -10.53 24.39
C PHE A 554 -31.85 -11.49 24.46
N ASP A 555 -31.70 -12.72 23.94
CA ASP A 555 -32.76 -13.73 23.89
C ASP A 555 -33.13 -14.26 25.29
N ASP A 556 -32.15 -14.42 26.19
CA ASP A 556 -32.36 -14.77 27.60
C ASP A 556 -33.12 -13.65 28.35
N LEU A 557 -32.61 -12.42 28.29
CA LEU A 557 -33.24 -11.27 28.95
C LEU A 557 -34.64 -10.97 28.40
N MET A 558 -34.86 -11.16 27.09
CA MET A 558 -36.20 -11.10 26.47
C MET A 558 -37.17 -12.11 27.07
N GLN A 559 -36.75 -13.36 27.28
CA GLN A 559 -37.57 -14.39 27.92
C GLN A 559 -37.87 -14.08 29.39
N GLN A 560 -36.97 -13.37 30.07
CA GLN A 560 -37.15 -12.86 31.43
C GLN A 560 -37.98 -11.55 31.49
N GLY A 561 -38.45 -11.02 30.35
CA GLY A 561 -39.28 -9.81 30.28
C GLY A 561 -38.52 -8.48 30.30
N TYR A 562 -37.18 -8.52 30.21
CA TYR A 562 -36.35 -7.31 30.12
C TYR A 562 -36.40 -6.70 28.71
N ARG A 563 -36.37 -5.37 28.65
CA ARG A 563 -36.30 -4.58 27.42
C ARG A 563 -34.96 -3.89 27.30
N LEU A 564 -34.35 -3.95 26.13
CA LEU A 564 -33.14 -3.21 25.79
C LEU A 564 -33.47 -1.71 25.69
N ILE A 565 -32.76 -0.86 26.44
CA ILE A 565 -32.95 0.60 26.44
C ILE A 565 -31.75 1.37 25.86
N CYS A 566 -30.58 0.72 25.78
CA CYS A 566 -29.38 1.30 25.18
C CYS A 566 -28.49 0.18 24.62
N LEU A 567 -27.97 0.39 23.42
CA LEU A 567 -27.05 -0.48 22.70
C LEU A 567 -25.94 0.37 22.06
N SER A 568 -24.69 -0.07 22.19
CA SER A 568 -23.53 0.48 21.51
C SER A 568 -22.72 -0.66 20.92
N GLY A 569 -22.52 -0.60 19.60
CA GLY A 569 -21.51 -1.41 18.92
C GLY A 569 -20.19 -0.64 18.84
N TYR A 570 -19.08 -1.36 18.85
CA TYR A 570 -17.72 -0.82 18.65
C TYR A 570 -16.81 -1.93 18.14
N ALA A 571 -15.58 -1.59 17.71
CA ALA A 571 -14.56 -2.60 17.41
C ALA A 571 -13.50 -2.68 18.51
N GLU A 572 -13.02 -3.90 18.77
CA GLU A 572 -11.88 -4.19 19.63
C GLU A 572 -11.10 -5.34 18.98
N ASN A 573 -9.77 -5.20 18.88
CA ASN A 573 -8.88 -6.11 18.15
C ASN A 573 -9.35 -6.44 16.70
N GLY A 574 -10.00 -5.48 16.04
CA GLY A 574 -10.54 -5.67 14.68
C GLY A 574 -11.85 -6.46 14.60
N GLU A 575 -12.47 -6.83 15.72
CA GLU A 575 -13.75 -7.54 15.79
C GLU A 575 -14.86 -6.68 16.38
N ALA A 576 -16.11 -6.97 16.00
CA ALA A 576 -17.29 -6.33 16.62
C ALA A 576 -17.44 -6.73 18.10
N ARG A 577 -17.75 -5.74 18.93
CA ARG A 577 -18.14 -5.87 20.34
C ARG A 577 -19.37 -5.03 20.65
N TYR A 578 -20.11 -5.43 21.68
CA TYR A 578 -21.34 -4.78 22.10
C TYR A 578 -21.35 -4.46 23.59
N ALA A 579 -21.85 -3.29 23.92
CA ALA A 579 -22.23 -2.88 25.27
C ALA A 579 -23.71 -2.44 25.27
N ALA A 580 -24.44 -2.81 26.32
CA ALA A 580 -25.89 -2.69 26.35
C ALA A 580 -26.46 -2.57 27.76
N ILE A 581 -27.65 -1.98 27.86
CA ILE A 581 -28.42 -1.77 29.08
C ILE A 581 -29.86 -2.26 28.86
N TRP A 582 -30.37 -3.03 29.81
CA TRP A 582 -31.74 -3.57 29.82
C TRP A 582 -32.47 -3.20 31.12
N GLU A 583 -33.78 -2.98 31.05
CA GLU A 583 -34.69 -2.79 32.20
C GLU A 583 -35.85 -3.79 32.14
N LEU A 584 -36.25 -4.37 33.29
CA LEU A 584 -37.42 -5.24 33.45
C LEU A 584 -38.70 -4.39 33.54
N ARG A 585 -39.33 -4.11 32.40
CA ARG A 585 -40.44 -3.16 32.30
C ARG A 585 -41.32 -3.44 31.10
N ASP A 586 -42.59 -3.05 31.20
CA ASP A 586 -43.51 -3.00 30.07
C ASP A 586 -43.21 -1.83 29.12
N GLY A 587 -43.86 -1.85 27.95
CA GLY A 587 -43.81 -0.80 26.94
C GLY A 587 -44.48 -1.22 25.63
N PRO A 588 -44.45 -0.38 24.58
CA PRO A 588 -45.01 -0.71 23.26
C PRO A 588 -44.32 -1.92 22.61
N ALA A 589 -44.89 -2.44 21.51
CA ALA A 589 -44.17 -3.40 20.66
C ALA A 589 -42.84 -2.78 20.17
N TRP A 590 -41.74 -3.53 20.21
CA TRP A 590 -40.40 -3.02 19.91
C TRP A 590 -39.55 -4.08 19.18
N GLN A 591 -38.46 -3.64 18.56
CA GLN A 591 -37.44 -4.49 17.96
C GLN A 591 -36.07 -3.83 18.12
N ALA A 592 -35.00 -4.64 18.14
CA ALA A 592 -33.64 -4.17 17.97
C ALA A 592 -32.93 -5.04 16.93
N ARG A 593 -31.92 -4.48 16.27
CA ARG A 593 -31.03 -5.19 15.33
C ARG A 593 -29.61 -4.65 15.47
N HIS A 594 -28.62 -5.49 15.21
CA HIS A 594 -27.20 -5.15 15.35
C HIS A 594 -26.39 -5.80 14.22
N GLY A 595 -25.16 -5.32 14.01
CA GLY A 595 -24.29 -5.83 12.94
C GLY A 595 -24.82 -5.58 11.52
N LEU A 596 -25.71 -4.60 11.35
CA LEU A 596 -26.29 -4.29 10.04
C LEU A 596 -25.32 -3.41 9.24
N ASN A 597 -24.91 -3.83 8.04
CA ASN A 597 -24.22 -2.90 7.13
C ASN A 597 -25.18 -1.82 6.60
N ARG A 598 -24.65 -0.82 5.90
CA ARG A 598 -25.41 0.34 5.37
C ARG A 598 -26.70 -0.02 4.65
N VAL A 599 -26.67 -1.03 3.78
CA VAL A 599 -27.82 -1.46 2.97
C VAL A 599 -28.84 -2.17 3.84
N GLN A 600 -28.39 -3.09 4.70
CA GLN A 600 -29.24 -3.80 5.65
C GLN A 600 -29.89 -2.87 6.68
N TYR A 601 -29.15 -1.84 7.13
CA TYR A 601 -29.67 -0.82 8.05
C TYR A 601 -30.75 0.03 7.37
N GLN A 602 -30.53 0.51 6.14
CA GLN A 602 -31.54 1.26 5.40
C GLN A 602 -32.80 0.42 5.16
N GLN A 603 -32.63 -0.84 4.69
CA GLN A 603 -33.74 -1.78 4.51
C GLN A 603 -34.51 -2.02 5.81
N ALA A 604 -33.82 -2.22 6.94
CA ALA A 604 -34.43 -2.39 8.25
C ALA A 604 -35.16 -1.11 8.72
N PHE A 605 -34.59 0.06 8.47
CA PHE A 605 -35.19 1.34 8.80
C PHE A 605 -36.52 1.53 8.05
N ASP A 606 -36.53 1.31 6.74
CA ASP A 606 -37.71 1.45 5.89
C ASP A 606 -38.77 0.39 6.22
N GLU A 607 -38.36 -0.85 6.49
CA GLU A 607 -39.22 -1.95 6.95
C GLU A 607 -39.93 -1.60 8.27
N MET A 608 -39.22 -1.00 9.23
CA MET A 608 -39.78 -0.60 10.52
C MET A 608 -40.69 0.62 10.41
N ALA A 609 -40.28 1.64 9.66
CA ALA A 609 -41.09 2.83 9.41
C ALA A 609 -42.43 2.46 8.75
N ALA A 610 -42.42 1.59 7.74
CA ALA A 610 -43.63 1.07 7.08
C ALA A 610 -44.55 0.27 8.01
N LYS A 611 -44.03 -0.28 9.13
CA LYS A 611 -44.78 -0.99 10.17
C LYS A 611 -45.27 -0.08 11.30
N GLY A 612 -45.04 1.23 11.22
CA GLY A 612 -45.40 2.21 12.25
C GLY A 612 -44.43 2.23 13.44
N TYR A 613 -43.22 1.70 13.28
CA TYR A 613 -42.18 1.78 14.30
C TYR A 613 -41.33 3.03 14.13
N VAL A 614 -41.02 3.66 15.25
CA VAL A 614 -40.19 4.85 15.38
C VAL A 614 -38.81 4.45 15.88
N LEU A 615 -37.76 4.88 15.20
CA LEU A 615 -36.38 4.68 15.67
C LEU A 615 -36.19 5.44 17.00
N THR A 616 -35.71 4.75 18.04
CA THR A 616 -35.46 5.33 19.37
C THR A 616 -33.97 5.50 19.65
N GLN A 617 -33.12 4.63 19.10
CA GLN A 617 -31.67 4.73 19.22
C GLN A 617 -30.98 4.24 17.94
N VAL A 618 -29.87 4.87 17.59
CA VAL A 618 -28.93 4.39 16.56
C VAL A 618 -27.49 4.58 17.02
N CYS A 619 -26.66 3.58 16.76
CA CYS A 619 -25.22 3.59 16.95
C CYS A 619 -24.59 3.06 15.66
N GLY A 620 -23.97 3.95 14.87
CA GLY A 620 -23.02 3.55 13.84
C GLY A 620 -21.66 3.25 14.48
N TYR A 621 -20.89 2.33 13.90
CA TYR A 621 -19.54 1.99 14.32
C TYR A 621 -18.77 1.33 13.18
N ARG A 622 -17.43 1.37 13.23
CA ARG A 622 -16.56 0.79 12.20
C ARG A 622 -15.87 -0.47 12.70
N VAL A 623 -15.86 -1.52 11.90
CA VAL A 623 -15.07 -2.74 12.11
C VAL A 623 -14.14 -2.90 10.90
N ASN A 624 -12.84 -2.64 11.10
CA ASN A 624 -11.84 -2.55 10.05
C ASN A 624 -12.22 -1.50 8.97
N VAL A 625 -12.68 -1.94 7.80
CA VAL A 625 -13.18 -1.07 6.71
C VAL A 625 -14.71 -1.00 6.63
N GLU A 626 -15.44 -1.89 7.29
CA GLU A 626 -16.91 -1.92 7.21
C GLU A 626 -17.54 -0.99 8.26
N VAL A 627 -18.56 -0.24 7.84
CA VAL A 627 -19.42 0.55 8.74
C VAL A 627 -20.70 -0.24 9.01
N LEU A 628 -20.90 -0.56 10.28
CA LEU A 628 -22.03 -1.31 10.81
C LEU A 628 -22.91 -0.42 11.69
N PHE A 629 -24.16 -0.84 11.86
CA PHE A 629 -25.16 -0.17 12.67
C PHE A 629 -25.80 -1.12 13.68
N ALA A 630 -26.09 -0.56 14.84
CA ALA A 630 -26.91 -1.12 15.90
C ALA A 630 -28.06 -0.13 16.20
N ALA A 631 -29.28 -0.63 16.32
CA ALA A 631 -30.47 0.21 16.35
C ALA A 631 -31.62 -0.40 17.16
N ILE A 632 -32.42 0.47 17.77
CA ILE A 632 -33.62 0.13 18.54
C ILE A 632 -34.81 0.91 17.95
N TRP A 633 -35.93 0.21 17.77
CA TRP A 633 -37.19 0.77 17.29
C TRP A 633 -38.34 0.42 18.24
N GLU A 634 -39.24 1.36 18.48
CA GLU A 634 -40.49 1.15 19.23
C GLU A 634 -41.69 1.60 18.42
N LYS A 635 -42.81 0.88 18.51
CA LYS A 635 -44.08 1.30 17.92
C LYS A 635 -44.67 2.46 18.72
N GLN A 636 -44.70 3.65 18.13
CA GLN A 636 -45.14 4.88 18.81
C GLN A 636 -46.08 5.66 17.87
N ASP A 637 -47.38 5.56 18.10
CA ASP A 637 -48.39 6.20 17.25
C ASP A 637 -48.42 7.73 17.44
N GLY A 638 -48.61 8.49 16.36
CA GLY A 638 -48.74 9.95 16.40
C GLY A 638 -47.45 10.74 16.70
N VAL A 639 -46.30 10.07 16.84
CA VAL A 639 -45.02 10.74 17.08
C VAL A 639 -44.47 11.35 15.79
N GLU A 640 -44.20 12.66 15.83
CA GLU A 640 -43.45 13.35 14.78
C GLU A 640 -41.93 13.21 15.03
N TRP A 641 -41.21 12.68 14.06
CA TRP A 641 -39.77 12.39 14.14
C TRP A 641 -39.09 12.45 12.78
N GLN A 642 -37.77 12.60 12.80
CA GLN A 642 -36.89 12.45 11.64
C GLN A 642 -35.60 11.74 12.10
N ALA A 643 -35.02 10.91 11.24
CA ALA A 643 -33.69 10.37 11.44
C ALA A 643 -32.86 10.46 10.16
N ARG A 644 -31.54 10.58 10.30
CA ARG A 644 -30.56 10.63 9.21
C ARG A 644 -29.29 9.90 9.62
N HIS A 645 -28.52 9.43 8.63
CA HIS A 645 -27.22 8.77 8.82
C HIS A 645 -26.29 9.09 7.65
N GLY A 646 -24.99 8.78 7.78
CA GLY A 646 -23.98 9.07 6.75
C GLY A 646 -23.61 10.56 6.60
N LEU A 647 -24.13 11.43 7.46
CA LEU A 647 -23.89 12.87 7.40
C LEU A 647 -22.42 13.17 7.74
N THR A 648 -21.79 14.09 7.00
CA THR A 648 -20.56 14.80 7.43
C THR A 648 -20.88 15.72 8.62
N ALA A 649 -19.91 16.38 9.24
CA ALA A 649 -20.21 17.29 10.37
C ALA A 649 -20.92 18.57 9.90
N SER A 650 -20.50 19.12 8.77
CA SER A 650 -21.18 20.16 7.99
C SER A 650 -22.64 19.79 7.65
N ALA A 651 -22.89 18.62 7.07
CA ALA A 651 -24.25 18.17 6.73
C ALA A 651 -25.09 17.82 7.98
N TYR A 652 -24.45 17.36 9.05
CA TYR A 652 -25.09 17.17 10.35
C TYR A 652 -25.54 18.52 10.94
N GLN A 653 -24.68 19.54 10.93
CA GLN A 653 -25.00 20.85 11.49
C GLN A 653 -26.14 21.52 10.72
N GLN A 654 -26.12 21.47 9.37
CA GLN A 654 -27.23 21.94 8.54
C GLN A 654 -28.56 21.22 8.84
N ALA A 655 -28.52 19.90 8.99
CA ALA A 655 -29.70 19.11 9.34
C ALA A 655 -30.19 19.43 10.77
N PHE A 656 -29.26 19.59 11.72
CA PHE A 656 -29.55 19.97 13.09
C PHE A 656 -30.27 21.31 13.17
N ASP A 657 -29.73 22.36 12.54
CA ASP A 657 -30.32 23.69 12.55
C ASP A 657 -31.70 23.70 11.87
N GLN A 658 -31.85 22.97 10.75
CA GLN A 658 -33.15 22.80 10.09
C GLN A 658 -34.19 22.13 11.01
N GLN A 659 -33.82 21.07 11.72
CA GLN A 659 -34.74 20.35 12.62
C GLN A 659 -35.06 21.19 13.87
N VAL A 660 -34.10 21.91 14.44
CA VAL A 660 -34.32 22.83 15.56
C VAL A 660 -35.26 23.98 15.14
N ALA A 661 -35.09 24.54 13.95
CA ALA A 661 -35.99 25.56 13.39
C ALA A 661 -37.43 25.03 13.16
N ALA A 662 -37.61 23.73 12.91
CA ALA A 662 -38.91 23.06 12.82
C ALA A 662 -39.55 22.73 14.20
N GLY A 663 -38.90 23.12 15.30
CA GLY A 663 -39.34 22.82 16.66
C GLY A 663 -39.11 21.36 17.07
N MET A 664 -38.12 20.69 16.46
CA MET A 664 -37.71 19.33 16.80
C MET A 664 -36.49 19.37 17.74
N ARG A 665 -36.41 18.40 18.65
CA ARG A 665 -35.30 18.23 19.59
C ARG A 665 -34.44 17.04 19.17
N LEU A 666 -33.13 17.18 19.20
CA LEU A 666 -32.22 16.04 19.03
C LEU A 666 -32.41 15.07 20.20
N ALA A 667 -32.70 13.81 19.89
CA ALA A 667 -33.02 12.75 20.84
C ALA A 667 -31.95 11.63 20.87
N CYS A 668 -31.15 11.50 19.81
CA CYS A 668 -30.03 10.56 19.74
C CYS A 668 -28.99 11.07 18.74
N ILE A 669 -27.70 10.90 19.05
CA ILE A 669 -26.58 11.15 18.14
C ILE A 669 -25.49 10.10 18.32
N GLY A 670 -25.15 9.40 17.25
CA GLY A 670 -24.02 8.47 17.17
C GLY A 670 -23.02 8.96 16.13
N GLY A 671 -21.84 9.37 16.56
CA GLY A 671 -20.70 9.62 15.68
C GLY A 671 -19.94 8.32 15.40
N TYR A 672 -19.34 8.19 14.22
CA TYR A 672 -18.52 7.03 13.83
C TYR A 672 -17.48 7.38 12.76
N SER A 673 -16.42 6.59 12.68
CA SER A 673 -15.45 6.69 11.58
C SER A 673 -16.00 6.00 10.33
N ASP A 674 -15.95 6.68 9.21
CA ASP A 674 -16.14 6.12 7.88
C ASP A 674 -14.83 6.31 7.12
N THR A 675 -13.97 5.29 7.18
CA THR A 675 -12.62 5.30 6.56
C THR A 675 -11.90 6.64 6.80
N GLY A 676 -11.62 6.97 8.06
CA GLY A 676 -10.89 8.19 8.43
C GLY A 676 -11.68 9.51 8.34
N ILE A 677 -12.97 9.48 7.98
CA ILE A 677 -13.84 10.66 7.95
C ILE A 677 -14.91 10.52 9.04
N ALA A 678 -15.12 11.55 9.88
CA ALA A 678 -16.21 11.56 10.85
C ALA A 678 -17.58 11.58 10.17
N ARG A 679 -18.46 10.66 10.55
CA ARG A 679 -19.86 10.62 10.13
C ARG A 679 -20.81 10.56 11.31
N TYR A 680 -22.05 11.03 11.09
CA TYR A 680 -23.07 11.11 12.13
C TYR A 680 -24.37 10.41 11.71
N ALA A 681 -24.92 9.64 12.65
CA ALA A 681 -26.31 9.21 12.65
C ALA A 681 -27.05 9.95 13.78
N ALA A 682 -28.23 10.48 13.48
CA ALA A 682 -28.96 11.36 14.38
C ALA A 682 -30.48 11.14 14.28
N ILE A 683 -31.17 11.31 15.40
CA ILE A 683 -32.63 11.21 15.53
C ILE A 683 -33.14 12.49 16.18
N TRP A 684 -34.13 13.13 15.57
CA TRP A 684 -34.88 14.24 16.13
C TRP A 684 -36.33 13.84 16.34
N LYS A 685 -36.94 14.30 17.43
CA LYS A 685 -38.38 14.11 17.74
C LYS A 685 -38.99 15.43 18.19
N ARG A 686 -40.30 15.62 18.01
CA ARG A 686 -40.98 16.78 18.63
C ARG A 686 -40.96 16.59 20.16
N GLY A 687 -40.27 17.47 20.86
CA GLY A 687 -40.01 17.38 22.29
C GLY A 687 -40.72 18.45 23.12
N PRO A 688 -40.76 18.32 24.46
CA PRO A 688 -41.24 19.37 25.34
C PRO A 688 -40.31 20.59 25.33
N ALA A 689 -40.85 21.76 25.67
CA ALA A 689 -40.04 22.95 25.91
C ALA A 689 -39.25 22.80 27.23
N GLY A 690 -37.96 23.08 27.19
CA GLY A 690 -37.02 23.01 28.31
C GLY A 690 -35.59 23.29 27.82
N GLN A 691 -34.65 23.55 28.72
CA GLN A 691 -33.28 23.88 28.30
C GLN A 691 -32.51 22.62 27.85
N TRP A 692 -31.80 22.74 26.72
CA TRP A 692 -30.93 21.69 26.21
C TRP A 692 -29.83 22.25 25.30
N LYS A 693 -28.76 21.47 25.11
CA LYS A 693 -27.67 21.72 24.17
C LYS A 693 -27.20 20.41 23.54
N ALA A 694 -26.57 20.51 22.38
CA ALA A 694 -25.83 19.42 21.77
C ALA A 694 -24.51 19.95 21.21
N CYS A 695 -23.51 19.07 21.12
CA CYS A 695 -22.21 19.35 20.52
C CYS A 695 -21.69 18.10 19.80
N HIS A 696 -20.76 18.30 18.86
CA HIS A 696 -20.11 17.24 18.09
C HIS A 696 -18.70 17.69 17.65
N GLY A 697 -17.87 16.76 17.19
CA GLY A 697 -16.52 17.08 16.66
C GLY A 697 -15.49 17.52 17.71
N LEU A 698 -15.85 17.55 19.00
CA LEU A 698 -14.94 17.97 20.07
C LEU A 698 -13.91 16.88 20.37
N ASP A 699 -12.65 17.25 20.63
CA ASP A 699 -11.69 16.32 21.23
C ASP A 699 -11.94 16.14 22.75
N ALA A 700 -11.09 15.36 23.42
CA ALA A 700 -11.25 15.07 24.85
C ALA A 700 -11.13 16.31 25.76
N ALA A 701 -10.33 17.31 25.38
CA ALA A 701 -10.15 18.53 26.16
C ALA A 701 -11.28 19.54 25.87
N GLY A 702 -11.63 19.74 24.60
CA GLY A 702 -12.78 20.56 24.21
C GLY A 702 -14.11 20.01 24.74
N TYR A 703 -14.28 18.68 24.76
CA TYR A 703 -15.44 18.05 25.38
C TYR A 703 -15.46 18.27 26.90
N GLN A 704 -14.32 18.15 27.60
CA GLN A 704 -14.25 18.42 29.03
C GLN A 704 -14.58 19.90 29.35
N GLN A 705 -14.05 20.85 28.57
CA GLN A 705 -14.37 22.27 28.72
C GLN A 705 -15.88 22.52 28.55
N VAL A 706 -16.48 22.04 27.45
CA VAL A 706 -17.92 22.21 27.19
C VAL A 706 -18.77 21.49 28.25
N PHE A 707 -18.32 20.34 28.76
CA PHE A 707 -18.98 19.64 29.87
C PHE A 707 -19.02 20.49 31.14
N ASP A 708 -17.89 21.10 31.53
CA ASP A 708 -17.83 21.92 32.74
C ASP A 708 -18.57 23.26 32.57
N GLU A 709 -18.43 23.94 31.42
CA GLU A 709 -19.19 25.16 31.10
C GLU A 709 -20.70 24.96 31.12
N LEU A 710 -21.20 23.85 30.56
CA LEU A 710 -22.64 23.54 30.57
C LEU A 710 -23.12 23.12 31.96
N ARG A 711 -22.27 22.45 32.74
CA ARG A 711 -22.55 22.07 34.14
C ARG A 711 -22.69 23.27 35.06
N GLU A 712 -21.82 24.29 34.94
CA GLU A 712 -21.96 25.55 35.69
C GLU A 712 -23.25 26.31 35.33
N ARG A 713 -23.82 26.04 34.14
CA ARG A 713 -25.07 26.63 33.65
C ARG A 713 -26.32 25.80 33.99
N GLY A 714 -26.21 24.77 34.83
CA GLY A 714 -27.34 23.94 35.25
C GLY A 714 -27.81 22.92 34.20
N LEU A 715 -26.93 22.54 33.26
CA LEU A 715 -27.18 21.47 32.29
C LEU A 715 -26.32 20.25 32.63
N ARG A 716 -26.85 19.04 32.42
CA ARG A 716 -26.12 17.76 32.59
C ARG A 716 -26.15 16.94 31.30
N PRO A 717 -25.13 16.12 31.00
CA PRO A 717 -25.17 15.26 29.83
C PRO A 717 -26.17 14.11 30.05
N VAL A 718 -26.96 13.81 29.02
CA VAL A 718 -27.87 12.65 28.97
C VAL A 718 -27.41 11.60 27.96
N MET A 719 -26.62 12.00 26.96
CA MET A 719 -26.00 11.12 25.98
C MET A 719 -24.58 11.58 25.66
N ILE A 720 -23.64 10.64 25.53
CA ILE A 720 -22.28 10.86 25.02
C ILE A 720 -21.97 9.74 24.02
N SER A 721 -21.59 10.10 22.80
CA SER A 721 -21.04 9.22 21.77
C SER A 721 -19.55 9.53 21.61
N GLY A 722 -18.69 8.52 21.81
CA GLY A 722 -17.29 8.59 21.43
C GLY A 722 -17.08 7.98 20.05
N TYR A 723 -16.09 8.45 19.30
CA TYR A 723 -15.71 7.87 18.02
C TYR A 723 -14.27 8.20 17.65
N GLY A 724 -13.70 7.38 16.76
CA GLY A 724 -12.49 7.73 16.04
C GLY A 724 -12.81 8.67 14.87
N ASP A 725 -12.04 9.74 14.76
CA ASP A 725 -11.98 10.65 13.63
C ASP A 725 -10.58 10.59 13.02
N GLY A 726 -10.44 10.89 11.73
CA GLY A 726 -9.15 10.91 11.07
C GLY A 726 -8.50 12.29 11.11
N PHE A 727 -8.35 12.88 9.92
CA PHE A 727 -7.47 14.03 9.69
C PHE A 727 -8.09 15.14 8.84
N TYR A 728 -9.18 14.82 8.13
CA TYR A 728 -9.86 15.74 7.25
C TYR A 728 -11.06 16.31 8.00
N PRO A 729 -11.20 17.65 8.08
CA PRO A 729 -12.43 18.25 8.62
C PRO A 729 -13.61 17.84 7.74
N ALA A 730 -14.80 17.75 8.36
CA ALA A 730 -16.03 17.26 7.76
C ALA A 730 -17.22 18.12 8.17
#